data_AF-A0A0W8C923-F1
#
_entry.id   AF-A0A0W8C923-F1
#
_cell.length_a   1.000
_cell.length_b   1.000
_cell.length_c   1.000
_cell.angle_alpha   90.00
_cell.angle_beta   90.00
_cell.angle_gamma   90.00
#
_symmetry.space_group_name_H-M   'P 1'
#
loop_
_entity.id
_entity.type
_entity.pdbx_description
1 polymer ?
#
loop_
_entity_poly.entity_id
_entity_poly.type
_entity_poly.pdbx_seq_one_letter_code
_entity_poly.pdbx_strand_id
1 'polypeptide(L)'
;MKGRRQRAQARSLYNLLPANIRRTLEGVSLGISIGVAGTLILLGIDEEIGKPSRRVPIPTDRKPLEPKTLPKHEALRYGTPSDSNIHVRSGYVVSYDYRTRNASWVMEYLTKDSLRIEQETDRANSKFTVDKDVPEQFRVHPNRYLKSGYDKGHLAPARNMSHSQGAMDESFLMTNMSPQVGVGFNRGYWSRLEGFVRHLAGQYDAVYVITGPLFLPKKNRKTGEYEVSYPVIGTPPDAISVPTHFFKVVLGEKRGGKGFATAGFILPNRAIPENKNLRDFQAPLHIIEKQAGLLFFDKLDGVEKVDLCSETKCALAAAYRRASSSEPNVGMSLNEHDAAASGLMGVEETPPPAPLVRALGPQQAEVVIKRNQSKYDFVKVRVWVEDHVYVLSRYLLCRALVSAKTLVDLNFTDIVQEQFEDFLYKTMLVFGYGEPQISCYRMMSSFHRNRVPLLIMLAGTACIGKSTLATKLADRLNLSSVLQTDLIFELMCNFSGQEKTSYIMTKFQSTDDLIAEYQKECEVVRKGVKSDIDKCLKDGKSLIIEGFHIDPRLYQKTIGAPEKDSNASCSGIVVPFLLTLDEEDHHNFMTNSPDPRYRGDKNEVGFRNLQDVQNYLVSHNQEKDMLPFTEIRINLHSFHDTLDYLHDVVLKRIEEVFVSNKAAGAK
;
A
#
# COMPACT_ATOMS: atom_id res chain seq x y z
N MET A 1 20.92 -56.31 18.72
CA MET A 1 21.95 -55.52 17.99
C MET A 1 21.30 -54.33 17.31
N LYS A 2 21.42 -53.12 17.85
CA LYS A 2 21.30 -51.79 17.21
C LYS A 2 21.24 -50.75 18.33
N GLY A 3 22.36 -50.09 18.60
CA GLY A 3 22.45 -49.12 19.71
C GLY A 3 23.87 -48.60 20.00
N ARG A 4 24.91 -49.29 19.52
CA ARG A 4 26.31 -48.88 19.76
C ARG A 4 27.00 -48.10 18.64
N ARG A 5 26.35 -47.83 17.50
CA ARG A 5 27.00 -47.14 16.36
C ARG A 5 26.75 -45.62 16.25
N GLN A 6 25.78 -45.03 16.97
CA GLN A 6 25.52 -43.58 16.85
C GLN A 6 26.29 -42.69 17.84
N ARG A 7 26.94 -43.25 18.87
CA ARG A 7 27.76 -42.44 19.81
C ARG A 7 29.17 -42.09 19.32
N ALA A 8 29.64 -42.71 18.23
CA ALA A 8 30.99 -42.48 17.72
C ALA A 8 31.08 -41.26 16.77
N GLN A 9 30.01 -40.88 16.07
CA GLN A 9 30.03 -39.74 15.13
C GLN A 9 29.85 -38.37 15.80
N ALA A 10 29.19 -38.30 16.97
CA ALA A 10 28.99 -37.04 17.69
C ALA A 10 30.30 -36.47 18.31
N ARG A 11 31.31 -37.32 18.55
CA ARG A 11 32.62 -36.87 19.07
C ARG A 11 33.53 -36.23 18.02
N SER A 12 33.27 -36.45 16.72
CA SER A 12 34.12 -35.91 15.65
C SER A 12 33.82 -34.44 15.33
N LEU A 13 32.60 -33.96 15.58
CA LEU A 13 32.20 -32.57 15.33
C LEU A 13 32.58 -31.60 16.46
N TYR A 14 32.81 -32.10 17.67
CA TYR A 14 33.15 -31.28 18.84
C TYR A 14 34.58 -30.70 18.78
N ASN A 15 35.46 -31.30 17.98
CA ASN A 15 36.85 -30.85 17.80
C ASN A 15 37.03 -29.86 16.63
N LEU A 16 35.96 -29.48 15.93
CA LEU A 16 35.96 -28.52 14.82
C LEU A 16 35.49 -27.11 15.22
N LEU A 17 35.15 -26.89 16.50
CA LEU A 17 34.69 -25.59 17.01
C LEU A 17 35.85 -24.78 17.64
N PRO A 18 35.91 -23.45 17.42
CA PRO A 18 36.90 -22.58 18.06
C PRO A 18 36.82 -22.63 19.60
N ALA A 19 37.98 -22.56 20.26
CA ALA A 19 38.13 -22.73 21.72
C ALA A 19 37.22 -21.84 22.59
N ASN A 20 36.75 -20.73 22.03
CA ASN A 20 35.96 -19.71 22.71
C ASN A 20 34.50 -20.16 22.93
N ILE A 21 33.99 -21.07 22.10
CA ILE A 21 32.62 -21.62 22.19
C ILE A 21 32.57 -22.84 23.12
N ARG A 22 33.70 -23.57 23.23
CA ARG A 22 33.82 -24.76 24.07
C ARG A 22 33.75 -24.44 25.58
N ARG A 23 34.22 -23.25 25.99
CA ARG A 23 34.12 -22.76 27.39
C ARG A 23 32.72 -22.31 27.79
N THR A 24 31.88 -21.90 26.85
CA THR A 24 30.52 -21.38 27.15
C THR A 24 29.50 -22.50 27.37
N LEU A 25 29.73 -23.69 26.77
CA LEU A 25 28.85 -24.85 26.90
C LEU A 25 29.13 -25.73 28.13
N GLU A 26 30.32 -25.64 28.72
CA GLU A 26 30.61 -26.28 30.02
C GLU A 26 29.98 -25.54 31.21
N GLY A 27 29.58 -24.27 31.03
CA GLY A 27 28.99 -23.43 32.09
C GLY A 27 27.47 -23.47 32.26
N VAL A 28 26.73 -24.19 31.40
CA VAL A 28 25.24 -24.14 31.39
C VAL A 28 24.59 -25.47 31.84
N SER A 29 25.37 -26.46 32.28
CA SER A 29 24.83 -27.79 32.67
C SER A 29 24.74 -28.08 34.17
N LEU A 30 25.05 -27.14 35.06
CA LEU A 30 24.74 -27.25 36.50
C LEU A 30 24.06 -25.96 36.98
N GLY A 31 22.73 -25.98 37.04
CA GLY A 31 21.97 -24.85 37.56
C GLY A 31 20.46 -24.93 37.37
N ILE A 32 19.88 -26.12 37.28
CA ILE A 32 18.44 -26.33 37.45
C ILE A 32 18.29 -27.21 38.68
N SER A 33 17.97 -26.58 39.83
CA SER A 33 17.06 -27.06 40.87
C SER A 33 17.37 -26.38 42.20
N ILE A 34 16.33 -25.78 42.80
CA ILE A 34 16.21 -25.27 44.18
C ILE A 34 16.66 -23.81 44.39
N GLY A 35 15.68 -22.92 44.62
CA GLY A 35 15.90 -21.75 45.49
C GLY A 35 15.71 -20.34 44.91
N VAL A 36 14.63 -20.06 44.16
CA VAL A 36 14.34 -18.71 43.60
C VAL A 36 14.00 -17.64 44.65
N ALA A 37 13.95 -17.95 45.96
CA ALA A 37 13.58 -16.96 46.99
C ALA A 37 14.74 -16.40 47.84
N GLY A 38 15.97 -16.94 47.73
CA GLY A 38 17.07 -16.62 48.67
C GLY A 38 18.20 -15.75 48.13
N THR A 39 18.35 -15.64 46.81
CA THR A 39 19.57 -15.08 46.18
C THR A 39 19.42 -13.65 45.66
N LEU A 40 18.36 -12.95 46.08
CA LEU A 40 18.12 -11.54 45.74
C LEU A 40 18.50 -10.56 46.86
N ILE A 41 19.09 -11.06 47.96
CA ILE A 41 19.53 -10.24 49.11
C ILE A 41 21.07 -10.13 49.22
N LEU A 42 21.85 -10.80 48.35
CA LEU A 42 23.31 -10.91 48.49
C LEU A 42 24.17 -10.35 47.33
N LEU A 43 23.60 -9.61 46.38
CA LEU A 43 24.37 -8.89 45.37
C LEU A 43 23.93 -7.43 45.33
N GLY A 44 24.42 -6.66 46.31
CA GLY A 44 24.20 -5.22 46.44
C GLY A 44 24.64 -4.43 45.20
N ILE A 45 23.77 -4.42 44.20
CA ILE A 45 23.80 -3.54 43.04
C ILE A 45 22.71 -2.51 43.33
N ASP A 46 23.11 -1.37 43.88
CA ASP A 46 22.32 -0.14 43.83
C ASP A 46 22.18 0.27 42.36
N GLU A 47 21.12 -0.21 41.72
CA GLU A 47 20.60 0.41 40.51
C GLU A 47 19.82 1.65 40.97
N GLU A 48 20.25 2.84 40.54
CA GLU A 48 19.47 4.07 40.69
C GLU A 48 18.12 3.92 39.98
N ILE A 49 17.14 3.38 40.70
CA ILE A 49 15.73 3.45 40.34
C ILE A 49 15.36 4.93 40.36
N GLY A 50 15.14 5.48 39.18
CA GLY A 50 14.58 6.80 38.98
C GLY A 50 13.38 7.01 39.91
N LYS A 51 13.41 8.12 40.66
CA LYS A 51 12.41 8.52 41.66
C LYS A 51 10.98 8.12 41.22
N PRO A 52 10.18 7.46 42.08
CA PRO A 52 8.80 7.17 41.74
C PRO A 52 8.07 8.51 41.51
N SER A 53 7.55 8.71 40.30
CA SER A 53 6.58 9.77 40.07
C SER A 53 5.43 9.54 41.04
N ARG A 54 5.16 10.53 41.90
CA ARG A 54 4.07 10.54 42.86
C ARG A 54 2.76 10.55 42.07
N ARG A 55 2.22 9.37 41.73
CA ARG A 55 0.88 9.24 41.14
C ARG A 55 -0.11 9.88 42.09
N VAL A 56 -1.07 10.63 41.56
CA VAL A 56 -2.15 11.20 42.38
C VAL A 56 -2.91 10.03 43.05
N PRO A 57 -3.04 10.00 44.38
CA PRO A 57 -3.89 9.03 45.04
C PRO A 57 -5.32 9.20 44.52
N ILE A 58 -5.91 8.14 43.97
CA ILE A 58 -7.34 8.13 43.66
C ILE A 58 -8.08 8.27 45.01
N PRO A 59 -9.02 9.21 45.18
CA PRO A 59 -9.74 9.37 46.44
C PRO A 59 -10.38 8.03 46.87
N THR A 60 -9.96 7.50 48.02
CA THR A 60 -10.38 6.19 48.55
C THR A 60 -11.72 6.23 49.31
N ASP A 61 -12.32 7.42 49.47
CA ASP A 61 -13.58 7.60 50.23
C ASP A 61 -14.85 7.15 49.50
N ARG A 62 -14.71 6.58 48.30
CA ARG A 62 -15.81 5.89 47.63
C ARG A 62 -15.72 4.42 47.94
N LYS A 63 -16.86 3.81 48.34
CA LYS A 63 -17.01 2.35 48.34
C LYS A 63 -16.39 1.84 47.04
N PRO A 64 -15.43 0.89 47.09
CA PRO A 64 -14.94 0.26 45.89
C PRO A 64 -16.16 -0.13 45.06
N LEU A 65 -16.24 0.31 43.81
CA LEU A 65 -17.15 -0.34 42.87
C LEU A 65 -16.75 -1.81 42.93
N GLU A 66 -17.60 -2.63 43.56
CA GLU A 66 -17.34 -4.06 43.63
C GLU A 66 -17.00 -4.51 42.22
N PRO A 67 -15.94 -5.32 42.03
CA PRO A 67 -15.68 -5.89 40.72
C PRO A 67 -17.01 -6.48 40.25
N LYS A 68 -17.51 -6.05 39.09
CA LYS A 68 -18.73 -6.56 38.47
C LYS A 68 -18.50 -8.05 38.18
N THR A 69 -18.57 -8.86 39.22
CA THR A 69 -18.69 -10.30 39.11
C THR A 69 -19.99 -10.50 38.38
N LEU A 70 -19.92 -11.18 37.22
CA LEU A 70 -21.11 -11.52 36.45
C LEU A 70 -22.16 -12.07 37.44
N PRO A 71 -23.40 -11.57 37.41
CA PRO A 71 -24.42 -12.02 38.35
C PRO A 71 -24.48 -13.54 38.31
N LYS A 72 -24.40 -14.21 39.47
CA LYS A 72 -24.58 -15.66 39.55
C LYS A 72 -26.04 -15.98 39.25
N HIS A 73 -26.38 -16.04 37.97
CA HIS A 73 -27.72 -16.24 37.47
C HIS A 73 -27.72 -17.46 36.53
N GLU A 74 -28.70 -18.34 36.69
CA GLU A 74 -28.78 -19.59 35.92
C GLU A 74 -28.82 -19.36 34.40
N ALA A 75 -29.42 -18.27 33.95
CA ALA A 75 -29.42 -17.88 32.53
C ALA A 75 -28.01 -17.70 31.93
N LEU A 76 -26.97 -17.46 32.75
CA LEU A 76 -25.58 -17.35 32.28
C LEU A 76 -24.84 -18.68 32.25
N ARG A 77 -25.51 -19.81 32.53
CA ARG A 77 -24.92 -21.16 32.57
C ARG A 77 -24.16 -21.53 31.30
N TYR A 78 -24.61 -21.06 30.15
CA TYR A 78 -24.01 -21.33 28.85
C TYR A 78 -23.23 -20.13 28.28
N GLY A 79 -22.84 -19.19 29.17
CA GLY A 79 -22.08 -18.00 28.81
C GLY A 79 -22.95 -16.77 28.59
N THR A 80 -22.28 -15.64 28.38
CA THR A 80 -22.87 -14.35 28.04
C THR A 80 -22.78 -14.13 26.53
N PRO A 81 -23.82 -13.60 25.86
CA PRO A 81 -23.73 -13.24 24.44
C PRO A 81 -22.68 -12.17 24.13
N SER A 82 -22.34 -11.32 25.10
CA SER A 82 -21.26 -10.33 25.01
C SER A 82 -20.90 -9.78 26.39
N ASP A 83 -19.64 -9.41 26.58
CA ASP A 83 -19.15 -8.54 27.67
C ASP A 83 -18.01 -7.61 27.21
N SER A 84 -18.15 -7.08 25.98
CA SER A 84 -17.35 -6.02 25.35
C SER A 84 -16.16 -6.44 24.48
N ASN A 85 -15.88 -7.74 24.30
CA ASN A 85 -14.84 -8.27 23.40
C ASN A 85 -13.49 -7.53 23.52
N ILE A 86 -12.91 -7.55 24.73
CA ILE A 86 -11.70 -6.80 25.05
C ILE A 86 -10.47 -7.64 24.73
N HIS A 87 -9.54 -7.05 23.98
CA HIS A 87 -8.22 -7.62 23.68
C HIS A 87 -7.14 -6.68 24.21
N VAL A 88 -6.17 -7.25 24.93
CA VAL A 88 -5.00 -6.52 25.45
C VAL A 88 -3.82 -6.78 24.51
N ARG A 89 -3.18 -5.71 24.05
CA ARG A 89 -1.96 -5.72 23.24
C ARG A 89 -0.85 -5.03 24.03
N SER A 90 0.39 -5.19 23.59
CA SER A 90 1.57 -4.65 24.26
C SER A 90 1.51 -3.12 24.39
N GLY A 91 0.95 -2.45 23.37
CA GLY A 91 0.88 -0.99 23.31
C GLY A 91 -0.49 -0.38 23.64
N TYR A 92 -1.57 -1.15 23.51
CA TYR A 92 -2.94 -0.63 23.60
C TYR A 92 -3.93 -1.69 24.04
N VAL A 93 -5.11 -1.25 24.46
CA VAL A 93 -6.27 -2.12 24.74
C VAL A 93 -7.38 -1.77 23.76
N VAL A 94 -8.05 -2.78 23.20
CA VAL A 94 -9.15 -2.59 22.24
C VAL A 94 -10.39 -3.35 22.70
N SER A 95 -11.54 -2.71 22.61
CA SER A 95 -12.85 -3.36 22.63
C SER A 95 -13.37 -3.43 21.20
N TYR A 96 -13.69 -4.62 20.70
CA TYR A 96 -14.02 -4.83 19.29
C TYR A 96 -15.51 -5.14 19.06
N ASP A 97 -16.20 -4.32 18.28
CA ASP A 97 -17.59 -4.54 17.91
C ASP A 97 -17.67 -5.48 16.69
N TYR A 98 -18.04 -6.73 16.98
CA TYR A 98 -18.25 -7.73 15.96
C TYR A 98 -19.27 -7.26 14.92
N ARG A 99 -20.35 -6.58 15.28
CA ARG A 99 -21.39 -6.19 14.31
C ARG A 99 -20.89 -5.18 13.28
N THR A 100 -20.20 -4.14 13.70
CA THR A 100 -19.70 -3.09 12.78
C THR A 100 -18.36 -3.45 12.15
N ARG A 101 -17.67 -4.48 12.66
CA ARG A 101 -16.32 -4.87 12.28
C ARG A 101 -15.28 -3.76 12.53
N ASN A 102 -15.53 -2.92 13.53
CA ASN A 102 -14.66 -1.84 13.98
C ASN A 102 -14.42 -1.98 15.50
N ALA A 103 -13.38 -1.33 16.02
CA ALA A 103 -13.30 -1.15 17.47
C ALA A 103 -14.48 -0.31 17.98
N SER A 104 -15.05 -0.67 19.13
CA SER A 104 -15.89 0.25 19.92
C SER A 104 -15.02 1.38 20.48
N TRP A 105 -13.82 1.04 20.96
CA TRP A 105 -12.80 1.99 21.40
C TRP A 105 -11.43 1.31 21.47
N VAL A 106 -10.39 2.13 21.37
CA VAL A 106 -8.99 1.77 21.61
C VAL A 106 -8.41 2.73 22.65
N MET A 107 -7.71 2.19 23.64
CA MET A 107 -7.11 2.94 24.74
C MET A 107 -5.58 2.78 24.75
N GLU A 108 -4.87 3.89 24.82
CA GLU A 108 -3.41 3.96 24.85
C GLU A 108 -2.93 4.65 26.13
N TYR A 109 -1.76 4.24 26.63
CA TYR A 109 -1.02 4.90 27.71
C TYR A 109 0.33 5.38 27.19
N LEU A 110 0.53 6.70 27.18
CA LEU A 110 1.71 7.34 26.60
C LEU A 110 2.49 8.09 27.67
N THR A 111 3.80 7.88 27.69
CA THR A 111 4.75 8.67 28.45
C THR A 111 5.83 9.19 27.52
N LYS A 112 6.63 10.14 27.99
CA LYS A 112 7.80 10.60 27.22
C LYS A 112 8.74 9.44 26.87
N ASP A 113 8.86 8.46 27.75
CA ASP A 113 9.76 7.33 27.58
C ASP A 113 9.18 6.25 26.65
N SER A 114 7.87 6.00 26.68
CA SER A 114 7.24 5.04 25.75
C SER A 114 7.23 5.51 24.28
N LEU A 115 7.47 6.81 24.05
CA LEU A 115 7.60 7.39 22.71
C LEU A 115 9.05 7.46 22.21
N ARG A 116 10.04 7.00 23.00
CA ARG A 116 11.41 6.88 22.54
C ARG A 116 11.48 5.83 21.43
N ILE A 117 12.25 6.13 20.39
CA ILE A 117 12.46 5.22 19.28
C ILE A 117 13.60 4.28 19.67
N GLU A 118 13.32 2.98 19.75
CA GLU A 118 14.37 1.98 19.81
C GLU A 118 15.01 1.81 18.43
N GLN A 119 16.34 1.65 18.39
CA GLN A 119 17.10 1.64 17.13
C GLN A 119 16.66 0.54 16.15
N GLU A 120 16.06 -0.54 16.65
CA GLU A 120 15.65 -1.70 15.86
C GLU A 120 14.17 -1.66 15.42
N THR A 121 13.39 -0.67 15.86
CA THR A 121 11.97 -0.58 15.52
C THR A 121 11.77 0.18 14.21
N ASP A 122 11.19 -0.47 13.19
CA ASP A 122 10.84 0.11 11.90
C ASP A 122 9.42 -0.28 11.47
N ARG A 123 8.60 0.75 11.20
CA ARG A 123 7.23 0.61 10.70
C ARG A 123 7.16 -0.14 9.37
N ALA A 124 8.21 -0.09 8.54
CA ALA A 124 8.24 -0.79 7.26
C ALA A 124 8.20 -2.31 7.41
N ASN A 125 8.61 -2.84 8.57
CA ASN A 125 8.58 -4.27 8.86
C ASN A 125 7.17 -4.76 9.25
N SER A 126 6.29 -3.87 9.69
CA SER A 126 4.94 -4.20 10.11
C SER A 126 3.99 -4.35 8.92
N LYS A 127 3.14 -5.38 8.95
CA LYS A 127 2.15 -5.67 7.90
C LYS A 127 0.75 -5.73 8.48
N PHE A 128 -0.22 -5.18 7.74
CA PHE A 128 -1.63 -5.34 8.09
C PHE A 128 -2.02 -6.81 8.07
N THR A 129 -2.55 -7.31 9.18
CA THR A 129 -2.87 -8.72 9.36
C THR A 129 -4.18 -8.92 10.10
N VAL A 130 -4.84 -10.05 9.83
CA VAL A 130 -6.04 -10.48 10.57
C VAL A 130 -5.69 -10.71 12.03
N ASP A 131 -6.61 -10.35 12.92
CA ASP A 131 -6.50 -10.70 14.34
C ASP A 131 -7.04 -12.12 14.56
N LYS A 132 -6.15 -13.04 14.98
CA LYS A 132 -6.50 -14.45 15.18
C LYS A 132 -7.28 -14.68 16.47
N ASP A 133 -7.23 -13.75 17.42
CA ASP A 133 -7.96 -13.85 18.69
C ASP A 133 -9.46 -13.54 18.52
N VAL A 134 -9.84 -12.94 17.39
CA VAL A 134 -11.24 -12.73 17.01
C VAL A 134 -11.79 -14.00 16.38
N PRO A 135 -13.03 -14.44 16.70
CA PRO A 135 -13.67 -15.58 16.02
C PRO A 135 -13.73 -15.38 14.51
N GLU A 136 -13.54 -16.45 13.74
CA GLU A 136 -13.33 -16.39 12.28
C GLU A 136 -14.40 -15.59 11.53
N GLN A 137 -15.67 -15.81 11.86
CA GLN A 137 -16.82 -15.11 11.26
C GLN A 137 -16.78 -13.58 11.45
N PHE A 138 -16.05 -13.09 12.46
CA PHE A 138 -15.94 -11.66 12.77
C PHE A 138 -14.60 -11.03 12.35
N ARG A 139 -13.66 -11.82 11.80
CA ARG A 139 -12.36 -11.32 11.38
C ARG A 139 -12.47 -10.45 10.12
N VAL A 140 -11.66 -9.41 10.07
CA VAL A 140 -11.54 -8.55 8.89
C VAL A 140 -10.21 -8.83 8.20
N HIS A 141 -10.26 -9.21 6.92
CA HIS A 141 -9.06 -9.35 6.10
C HIS A 141 -8.62 -7.99 5.52
N PRO A 142 -7.32 -7.64 5.53
CA PRO A 142 -6.82 -6.37 4.97
C PRO A 142 -7.24 -6.11 3.51
N ASN A 143 -7.44 -7.18 2.74
CA ASN A 143 -7.86 -7.11 1.34
C ASN A 143 -9.27 -6.54 1.15
N ARG A 144 -10.13 -6.56 2.19
CA ARG A 144 -11.47 -5.95 2.12
C ARG A 144 -11.43 -4.44 1.91
N TYR A 145 -10.32 -3.78 2.23
CA TYR A 145 -10.13 -2.34 2.01
C TYR A 145 -9.64 -2.02 0.59
N LEU A 146 -9.19 -3.00 -0.20
CA LEU A 146 -8.68 -2.77 -1.55
C LEU A 146 -9.79 -2.19 -2.44
N LYS A 147 -9.47 -1.10 -3.15
CA LYS A 147 -10.41 -0.37 -4.04
C LYS A 147 -11.70 0.11 -3.35
N SER A 148 -11.76 0.12 -2.02
CA SER A 148 -12.92 0.61 -1.27
C SER A 148 -13.06 2.14 -1.25
N GLY A 149 -12.00 2.87 -1.59
CA GLY A 149 -11.90 4.32 -1.41
C GLY A 149 -11.48 4.76 0.00
N TYR A 150 -11.31 3.81 0.94
CA TYR A 150 -10.92 4.09 2.31
C TYR A 150 -9.55 3.48 2.66
N ASP A 151 -8.81 4.20 3.50
CA ASP A 151 -7.59 3.71 4.11
C ASP A 151 -7.90 2.78 5.29
N LYS A 152 -6.93 1.91 5.60
CA LYS A 152 -6.83 1.19 6.88
C LYS A 152 -6.32 2.16 7.95
N GLY A 153 -7.22 2.97 8.49
CA GLY A 153 -6.91 4.01 9.47
C GLY A 153 -6.69 3.42 10.85
N HIS A 154 -5.54 3.73 11.46
CA HIS A 154 -5.22 3.28 12.82
C HIS A 154 -6.03 4.08 13.85
N LEU A 155 -6.46 3.42 14.94
CA LEU A 155 -6.99 4.11 16.12
C LEU A 155 -5.90 4.34 17.17
N ALA A 156 -5.12 3.30 17.49
CA ALA A 156 -3.79 3.39 18.12
C ALA A 156 -2.70 3.49 17.03
N PRO A 157 -2.03 4.63 16.86
CA PRO A 157 -1.04 4.84 15.80
C PRO A 157 0.24 4.05 16.03
N ALA A 158 0.79 3.43 14.98
CA ALA A 158 2.06 2.69 15.05
C ALA A 158 3.21 3.49 15.68
N ARG A 159 3.31 4.80 15.40
CA ARG A 159 4.38 5.67 15.94
C ARG A 159 4.34 5.79 17.46
N ASN A 160 3.19 5.54 18.10
CA ASN A 160 3.09 5.56 19.56
C ASN A 160 3.75 4.31 20.19
N MET A 161 4.01 3.28 19.40
CA MET A 161 4.63 2.01 19.81
C MET A 161 6.07 1.88 19.33
N SER A 162 6.77 3.00 19.12
CA SER A 162 8.15 3.01 18.58
C SER A 162 9.21 2.44 19.55
N HIS A 163 8.80 2.07 20.77
CA HIS A 163 9.64 1.44 21.78
C HIS A 163 9.71 -0.09 21.63
N SER A 164 8.95 -0.70 20.72
CA SER A 164 9.00 -2.15 20.50
C SER A 164 8.44 -2.52 19.12
N GLN A 165 9.21 -3.28 18.35
CA GLN A 165 8.75 -3.81 17.07
C GLN A 165 7.49 -4.68 17.22
N GLY A 166 7.43 -5.53 18.26
CA GLY A 166 6.26 -6.37 18.53
C GLY A 166 5.00 -5.54 18.81
N ALA A 167 5.11 -4.51 19.66
CA ALA A 167 3.99 -3.60 19.92
C ALA A 167 3.59 -2.80 18.67
N MET A 168 4.56 -2.44 17.83
CA MET A 168 4.29 -1.80 16.54
C MET A 168 3.56 -2.75 15.57
N ASP A 169 3.98 -4.00 15.47
CA ASP A 169 3.35 -5.02 14.63
C ASP A 169 1.89 -5.27 15.06
N GLU A 170 1.64 -5.35 16.37
CA GLU A 170 0.28 -5.47 16.93
C GLU A 170 -0.61 -4.25 16.60
N SER A 171 -0.04 -3.06 16.38
CA SER A 171 -0.81 -1.90 15.94
C SER A 171 -1.37 -2.06 14.52
N PHE A 172 -0.83 -2.98 13.70
CA PHE A 172 -1.29 -3.27 12.34
C PHE A 172 -2.37 -4.38 12.28
N LEU A 173 -2.80 -4.91 13.42
CA LEU A 173 -3.94 -5.84 13.49
C LEU A 173 -5.23 -5.14 13.02
N MET A 174 -6.05 -5.87 12.26
CA MET A 174 -7.29 -5.30 11.70
C MET A 174 -8.34 -4.91 12.75
N THR A 175 -8.23 -5.40 13.99
CA THR A 175 -9.04 -4.97 15.14
C THR A 175 -8.78 -3.52 15.56
N ASN A 176 -7.61 -2.97 15.23
CA ASN A 176 -7.23 -1.57 15.44
C ASN A 176 -7.50 -0.69 14.19
N MET A 177 -8.09 -1.26 13.14
CA MET A 177 -8.36 -0.53 11.89
C MET A 177 -9.82 -0.11 11.80
N SER A 178 -10.02 1.06 11.18
CA SER A 178 -11.33 1.54 10.78
C SER A 178 -11.26 2.21 9.41
N PRO A 179 -12.32 2.13 8.57
CA PRO A 179 -12.37 2.84 7.30
C PRO A 179 -12.26 4.35 7.46
N GLN A 180 -11.14 4.92 7.03
CA GLN A 180 -10.89 6.36 7.09
C GLN A 180 -10.69 6.94 5.70
N VAL A 181 -11.20 8.15 5.47
CA VAL A 181 -10.88 8.90 4.26
C VAL A 181 -9.36 9.14 4.22
N GLY A 182 -8.72 8.82 3.09
CA GLY A 182 -7.26 8.85 2.98
C GLY A 182 -6.69 10.26 2.96
N VAL A 183 -6.66 10.89 1.77
CA VAL A 183 -6.12 12.23 1.57
C VAL A 183 -6.97 13.27 2.31
N GLY A 184 -6.31 14.14 3.08
CA GLY A 184 -6.96 15.22 3.83
C GLY A 184 -7.59 14.82 5.17
N PHE A 185 -7.65 13.52 5.51
CA PHE A 185 -8.09 13.04 6.82
C PHE A 185 -7.04 12.13 7.47
N ASN A 186 -7.00 10.82 7.17
CA ASN A 186 -6.00 9.88 7.71
C ASN A 186 -4.57 10.36 7.41
N ARG A 187 -4.29 10.65 6.13
CA ARG A 187 -3.01 11.18 5.64
C ARG A 187 -2.96 12.71 5.68
N GLY A 188 -3.47 13.30 6.76
CA GLY A 188 -3.59 14.75 6.90
C GLY A 188 -3.95 15.17 8.32
N TYR A 189 -5.18 15.65 8.51
CA TYR A 189 -5.64 16.23 9.78
C TYR A 189 -5.57 15.24 10.95
N TRP A 190 -5.93 13.97 10.74
CA TRP A 190 -5.88 12.92 11.76
C TRP A 190 -4.45 12.64 12.23
N SER A 191 -3.51 12.45 11.31
CA SER A 191 -2.08 12.29 11.62
C SER A 191 -1.49 13.48 12.39
N ARG A 192 -1.93 14.71 12.08
CA ARG A 192 -1.54 15.92 12.84
C ARG A 192 -2.10 15.89 14.27
N LEU A 193 -3.35 15.46 14.46
CA LEU A 193 -3.94 15.25 15.79
C LEU A 193 -3.16 14.21 16.60
N GLU A 194 -2.77 13.09 15.99
CA GLU A 194 -1.90 12.10 16.64
C GLU A 194 -0.54 12.70 17.03
N GLY A 195 0.01 13.59 16.18
CA GLY A 195 1.23 14.35 16.47
C GLY A 195 1.09 15.27 17.68
N PHE A 196 -0.04 15.97 17.78
CA PHE A 196 -0.38 16.80 18.93
C PHE A 196 -0.44 15.97 20.22
N VAL A 197 -1.10 14.80 20.18
CA VAL A 197 -1.20 13.90 21.34
C VAL A 197 0.17 13.40 21.79
N ARG A 198 1.07 13.05 20.86
CA ARG A 198 2.47 12.71 21.20
C ARG A 198 3.22 13.88 21.83
N HIS A 199 2.96 15.11 21.40
CA HIS A 199 3.57 16.29 22.01
C HIS A 199 3.13 16.48 23.46
N LEU A 200 1.85 16.18 23.78
CA LEU A 200 1.34 16.23 25.16
C LEU A 200 2.09 15.28 26.09
N ALA A 201 2.50 14.10 25.62
CA ALA A 201 3.30 13.16 26.44
C ALA A 201 4.68 13.70 26.84
N GLY A 202 5.17 14.78 26.20
CA GLY A 202 6.34 15.53 26.65
C GLY A 202 6.03 16.61 27.69
N GLN A 203 4.77 17.04 27.81
CA GLN A 203 4.32 18.12 28.71
C GLN A 203 3.75 17.57 30.03
N TYR A 204 3.05 16.44 29.97
CA TYR A 204 2.43 15.75 31.10
C TYR A 204 3.31 14.57 31.57
N ASP A 205 3.12 14.08 32.80
CA ASP A 205 3.85 12.89 33.28
C ASP A 205 3.36 11.62 32.55
N ALA A 206 2.05 11.57 32.28
CA ALA A 206 1.42 10.54 31.47
C ALA A 206 0.23 11.09 30.70
N VAL A 207 -0.09 10.47 29.56
CA VAL A 207 -1.24 10.80 28.73
C VAL A 207 -2.00 9.52 28.40
N TYR A 208 -3.28 9.49 28.76
CA TYR A 208 -4.21 8.42 28.40
C TYR A 208 -5.07 8.89 27.23
N VAL A 209 -5.23 8.03 26.22
CA VAL A 209 -5.92 8.39 24.98
C VAL A 209 -6.95 7.32 24.67
N ILE A 210 -8.21 7.71 24.50
CA ILE A 210 -9.28 6.82 24.06
C ILE A 210 -9.75 7.28 22.68
N THR A 211 -9.77 6.38 21.71
CA THR A 211 -10.08 6.67 20.31
C THR A 211 -11.11 5.68 19.80
N GLY A 212 -12.10 6.15 19.03
CA GLY A 212 -13.10 5.24 18.47
C GLY A 212 -13.95 5.87 17.36
N PRO A 213 -14.69 5.04 16.62
CA PRO A 213 -15.63 5.50 15.60
C PRO A 213 -16.94 6.01 16.22
N LEU A 214 -17.66 6.85 15.46
CA LEU A 214 -19.02 7.29 15.75
C LEU A 214 -19.91 7.17 14.52
N PHE A 215 -21.18 6.85 14.76
CA PHE A 215 -22.23 6.76 13.75
C PHE A 215 -23.34 7.77 14.08
N LEU A 216 -23.06 9.05 13.84
CA LEU A 216 -23.93 10.15 14.25
C LEU A 216 -25.15 10.32 13.33
N PRO A 217 -26.34 10.61 13.90
CA PRO A 217 -27.55 10.84 13.12
C PRO A 217 -27.51 12.19 12.39
N LYS A 218 -28.21 12.26 11.26
CA LYS A 218 -28.45 13.49 10.50
C LYS A 218 -29.95 13.68 10.34
N LYS A 219 -30.42 14.92 10.47
CA LYS A 219 -31.82 15.25 10.23
C LYS A 219 -32.11 15.19 8.74
N ASN A 220 -33.02 14.31 8.34
CA ASN A 220 -33.52 14.22 6.97
C ASN A 220 -34.35 15.47 6.68
N ARG A 221 -33.97 16.23 5.64
CA ARG A 221 -34.63 17.51 5.30
C ARG A 221 -36.05 17.34 4.74
N LYS A 222 -36.38 16.16 4.21
CA LYS A 222 -37.70 15.88 3.62
C LYS A 222 -38.69 15.38 4.66
N THR A 223 -38.28 14.44 5.51
CA THR A 223 -39.15 13.82 6.52
C THR A 223 -39.11 14.54 7.87
N GLY A 224 -38.02 15.27 8.16
CA GLY A 224 -37.79 15.90 9.46
C GLY A 224 -37.26 14.95 10.53
N GLU A 225 -37.13 13.66 10.23
CA GLU A 225 -36.68 12.62 11.16
C GLU A 225 -35.14 12.59 11.27
N TYR A 226 -34.63 12.04 12.36
CA TYR A 226 -33.20 11.80 12.54
C TYR A 226 -32.84 10.39 12.08
N GLU A 227 -31.96 10.30 11.10
CA GLU A 227 -31.53 9.03 10.51
C GLU A 227 -30.02 8.85 10.67
N VAL A 228 -29.59 7.63 10.98
CA VAL A 228 -28.18 7.24 10.92
C VAL A 228 -27.96 6.52 9.61
N SER A 229 -27.16 7.12 8.73
CA SER A 229 -26.80 6.55 7.43
C SER A 229 -25.29 6.61 7.22
N TYR A 230 -24.72 5.48 6.82
CA TYR A 230 -23.29 5.33 6.56
C TYR A 230 -23.06 4.25 5.49
N PRO A 231 -22.01 4.38 4.66
CA PRO A 231 -21.65 3.34 3.72
C PRO A 231 -21.07 2.11 4.44
N VAL A 232 -21.11 0.98 3.77
CA VAL A 232 -20.42 -0.25 4.18
C VAL A 232 -19.46 -0.69 3.08
N ILE A 233 -18.33 -1.28 3.46
CA ILE A 233 -17.33 -1.84 2.54
C ILE A 233 -17.49 -3.35 2.47
N GLY A 234 -17.46 -3.90 1.26
CA GLY A 234 -17.67 -5.32 1.03
C GLY A 234 -19.15 -5.67 0.90
N THR A 235 -19.45 -6.96 0.88
CA THR A 235 -20.80 -7.49 0.69
C THR A 235 -21.35 -8.04 2.00
N PRO A 236 -22.61 -7.72 2.36
CA PRO A 236 -23.27 -8.39 3.47
C PRO A 236 -23.25 -9.92 3.31
N PRO A 237 -23.11 -10.70 4.39
CA PRO A 237 -23.13 -10.28 5.80
C PRO A 237 -21.78 -9.79 6.35
N ASP A 238 -20.69 -9.85 5.57
CA ASP A 238 -19.32 -9.53 6.00
C ASP A 238 -18.93 -8.06 5.79
N ALA A 239 -19.93 -7.18 5.62
CA ALA A 239 -19.69 -5.79 5.31
C ALA A 239 -19.14 -5.02 6.52
N ILE A 240 -18.16 -4.15 6.28
CA ILE A 240 -17.50 -3.34 7.31
C ILE A 240 -18.16 -1.96 7.32
N SER A 241 -18.65 -1.52 8.47
CA SER A 241 -19.28 -0.20 8.58
C SER A 241 -18.24 0.91 8.45
N VAL A 242 -18.54 1.94 7.66
CA VAL A 242 -17.69 3.14 7.56
C VAL A 242 -18.18 4.19 8.56
N PRO A 243 -17.39 4.58 9.57
CA PRO A 243 -17.83 5.58 10.55
C PRO A 243 -18.10 6.94 9.92
N THR A 244 -19.09 7.66 10.44
CA THR A 244 -19.36 9.03 9.99
C THR A 244 -18.38 10.02 10.62
N HIS A 245 -17.95 9.75 11.86
CA HIS A 245 -17.00 10.55 12.62
C HIS A 245 -16.07 9.64 13.41
N PHE A 246 -14.99 10.22 13.93
CA PHE A 246 -14.13 9.61 14.95
C PHE A 246 -14.05 10.52 16.15
N PHE A 247 -13.99 9.93 17.34
CA PHE A 247 -13.67 10.67 18.55
C PHE A 247 -12.23 10.37 19.02
N LYS A 248 -11.65 11.35 19.72
CA LYS A 248 -10.47 11.14 20.54
C LYS A 248 -10.63 11.89 21.86
N VAL A 249 -10.55 11.17 22.97
CA VAL A 249 -10.57 11.73 24.33
C VAL A 249 -9.17 11.59 24.92
N VAL A 250 -8.65 12.67 25.46
CA VAL A 250 -7.30 12.74 26.03
C VAL A 250 -7.40 13.12 27.50
N LEU A 251 -6.64 12.43 28.34
CA LEU A 251 -6.45 12.75 29.75
C LEU A 251 -4.95 12.86 30.03
N GLY A 252 -4.49 14.06 30.38
CA GLY A 252 -3.11 14.31 30.82
C GLY A 252 -3.01 14.31 32.35
N GLU A 253 -2.12 13.49 32.90
CA GLU A 253 -1.73 13.55 34.30
C GLU A 253 -0.66 14.63 34.49
N LYS A 254 -1.00 15.68 35.24
CA LYS A 254 -0.13 16.84 35.41
C LYS A 254 1.12 16.48 36.21
N ARG A 255 2.22 17.15 35.87
CA ARG A 255 3.52 16.91 36.51
C ARG A 255 3.48 17.03 38.02
N GLY A 256 4.04 16.03 38.70
CA GLY A 256 4.14 16.02 40.16
C GLY A 256 2.80 15.86 40.88
N GLY A 257 1.84 15.19 40.25
CA GLY A 257 0.56 14.83 40.86
C GLY A 257 -0.38 16.02 41.09
N LYS A 258 -0.30 17.06 40.24
CA LYS A 258 -1.08 18.31 40.38
C LYS A 258 -2.49 18.23 39.75
N GLY A 259 -3.08 17.04 39.71
CA GLY A 259 -4.39 16.78 39.11
C GLY A 259 -4.34 16.44 37.62
N PHE A 260 -5.47 16.60 36.94
CA PHE A 260 -5.67 16.12 35.56
C PHE A 260 -6.15 17.23 34.63
N ALA A 261 -5.80 17.10 33.35
CA ALA A 261 -6.38 17.90 32.27
C ALA A 261 -7.04 16.98 31.24
N THR A 262 -8.20 17.35 30.72
CA THR A 262 -8.91 16.52 29.72
C THR A 262 -9.47 17.34 28.56
N ALA A 263 -9.50 16.74 27.38
CA ALA A 263 -10.22 17.27 26.22
C ALA A 263 -10.77 16.13 25.37
N GLY A 264 -11.94 16.36 24.78
CA GLY A 264 -12.58 15.46 23.82
C GLY A 264 -12.71 16.14 22.47
N PHE A 265 -12.50 15.37 21.40
CA PHE A 265 -12.63 15.86 20.02
C PHE A 265 -13.52 14.94 19.20
N ILE A 266 -14.37 15.50 18.34
CA ILE A 266 -15.18 14.77 17.34
C ILE A 266 -14.83 15.30 15.96
N LEU A 267 -14.27 14.45 15.10
CA LEU A 267 -13.85 14.82 13.75
C LEU A 267 -14.65 14.05 12.70
N PRO A 268 -15.18 14.72 11.65
CA PRO A 268 -15.90 14.03 10.58
C PRO A 268 -14.93 13.21 9.72
N ASN A 269 -15.35 12.00 9.33
CA ASN A 269 -14.58 11.11 8.46
C ASN A 269 -14.65 11.59 6.99
N ARG A 270 -14.00 12.72 6.72
CA ARG A 270 -13.87 13.37 5.41
C ARG A 270 -12.65 14.26 5.39
N ALA A 271 -12.19 14.70 4.22
CA ALA A 271 -11.09 15.65 4.14
C ALA A 271 -11.39 16.92 4.95
N ILE A 272 -10.45 17.32 5.82
CA ILE A 272 -10.54 18.53 6.65
C ILE A 272 -9.48 19.52 6.17
N PRO A 273 -9.87 20.76 5.81
CA PRO A 273 -8.92 21.80 5.43
C PRO A 273 -7.88 22.06 6.52
N GLU A 274 -6.61 22.25 6.12
CA GLU A 274 -5.50 22.36 7.06
C GLU A 274 -5.56 23.58 7.98
N ASN A 275 -6.28 24.62 7.57
CA ASN A 275 -6.46 25.88 8.29
C ASN A 275 -7.55 25.81 9.37
N LYS A 276 -8.31 24.72 9.48
CA LYS A 276 -9.29 24.54 10.55
C LYS A 276 -8.59 24.38 11.89
N ASN A 277 -9.12 25.02 12.92
CA ASN A 277 -8.57 24.93 14.28
C ASN A 277 -9.04 23.64 14.95
N LEU A 278 -8.17 23.00 15.74
CA LEU A 278 -8.56 21.78 16.46
C LEU A 278 -9.70 22.04 17.45
N ARG A 279 -9.73 23.24 18.05
CA ARG A 279 -10.80 23.66 18.96
C ARG A 279 -12.19 23.69 18.30
N ASP A 280 -12.26 23.84 16.97
CA ASP A 280 -13.54 23.78 16.23
C ASP A 280 -14.17 22.37 16.31
N PHE A 281 -13.36 21.36 16.63
CA PHE A 281 -13.77 19.96 16.79
C PHE A 281 -13.84 19.51 18.26
N GLN A 282 -13.57 20.41 19.21
CA GLN A 282 -13.65 20.09 20.63
C GLN A 282 -15.12 19.90 21.03
N ALA A 283 -15.39 18.84 21.78
CA ALA A 283 -16.71 18.54 22.31
C ALA A 283 -16.62 18.21 23.80
N PRO A 284 -17.64 18.55 24.60
CA PRO A 284 -17.71 18.12 25.99
C PRO A 284 -17.70 16.58 26.09
N LEU A 285 -16.99 16.03 27.08
CA LEU A 285 -16.89 14.57 27.27
C LEU A 285 -18.27 13.90 27.35
N HIS A 286 -19.20 14.48 28.13
CA HIS A 286 -20.55 13.92 28.28
C HIS A 286 -21.35 13.84 26.96
N ILE A 287 -21.02 14.66 25.95
CA ILE A 287 -21.62 14.56 24.62
C ILE A 287 -21.04 13.36 23.87
N ILE A 288 -19.71 13.19 23.93
CA ILE A 288 -19.03 12.05 23.30
C ILE A 288 -19.50 10.74 23.95
N GLU A 289 -19.62 10.70 25.28
CA GLU A 289 -20.12 9.53 26.04
C GLU A 289 -21.52 9.12 25.58
N LYS A 290 -22.45 10.09 25.48
CA LYS A 290 -23.81 9.85 25.00
C LYS A 290 -23.85 9.36 23.55
N GLN A 291 -22.99 9.89 22.69
CA GLN A 291 -22.95 9.52 21.27
C GLN A 291 -22.25 8.19 21.02
N ALA A 292 -21.22 7.86 21.83
CA ALA A 292 -20.47 6.62 21.73
C ALA A 292 -21.12 5.46 22.50
N GLY A 293 -21.96 5.77 23.50
CA GLY A 293 -22.48 4.76 24.43
C GLY A 293 -21.41 4.25 25.40
N LEU A 294 -20.46 5.11 25.78
CA LEU A 294 -19.29 4.77 26.60
C LEU A 294 -19.19 5.71 27.81
N LEU A 295 -18.50 5.27 28.86
CA LEU A 295 -18.08 6.13 29.97
C LEU A 295 -16.56 6.25 29.93
N PHE A 296 -16.04 7.47 30.00
CA PHE A 296 -14.60 7.71 29.93
C PHE A 296 -14.06 8.11 31.30
N PHE A 297 -13.05 7.38 31.79
CA PHE A 297 -12.38 7.68 33.06
C PHE A 297 -13.33 7.76 34.27
N ASP A 298 -14.34 6.89 34.31
CA ASP A 298 -15.34 6.75 35.39
C ASP A 298 -14.72 6.66 36.80
N LYS A 299 -13.55 6.02 36.92
CA LYS A 299 -12.77 5.96 38.17
C LYS A 299 -12.31 7.32 38.70
N LEU A 300 -12.35 8.37 37.88
CA LEU A 300 -12.00 9.74 38.24
C LEU A 300 -13.24 10.62 38.45
N ASP A 301 -14.44 10.05 38.54
CA ASP A 301 -15.63 10.83 38.86
C ASP A 301 -15.47 11.61 40.17
N GLY A 302 -15.88 12.88 40.18
CA GLY A 302 -15.69 13.78 41.32
C GLY A 302 -14.27 14.34 41.50
N VAL A 303 -13.28 13.88 40.72
CA VAL A 303 -11.98 14.54 40.63
C VAL A 303 -12.07 15.68 39.63
N GLU A 304 -11.64 16.88 40.03
CA GLU A 304 -11.58 18.05 39.17
C GLU A 304 -10.61 17.82 38.01
N LYS A 305 -11.08 18.08 36.78
CA LYS A 305 -10.31 17.97 35.55
C LYS A 305 -10.43 19.31 34.84
N VAL A 306 -9.31 20.00 34.66
CA VAL A 306 -9.29 21.24 33.86
C VAL A 306 -9.38 20.92 32.38
N ASP A 307 -9.89 21.86 31.60
CA ASP A 307 -9.87 21.75 30.14
C ASP A 307 -8.42 21.79 29.62
N LEU A 308 -7.99 20.72 28.97
CA LEU A 308 -6.66 20.60 28.40
C LEU A 308 -6.38 21.68 27.34
N CYS A 309 -7.41 22.14 26.63
CA CYS A 309 -7.30 23.23 25.67
C CYS A 309 -7.27 24.61 26.30
N SER A 310 -7.52 24.75 27.60
CA SER A 310 -7.27 26.00 28.32
C SER A 310 -5.80 26.17 28.69
N GLU A 311 -5.11 25.06 29.02
CA GLU A 311 -3.70 25.06 29.44
C GLU A 311 -2.72 24.88 28.27
N THR A 312 -3.17 24.22 27.19
CA THR A 312 -2.39 24.05 25.97
C THR A 312 -3.08 24.78 24.82
N LYS A 313 -2.31 25.27 23.84
CA LYS A 313 -2.89 26.01 22.71
C LYS A 313 -3.88 25.18 21.87
N CYS A 314 -3.91 23.84 22.04
CA CYS A 314 -4.65 22.92 21.16
C CYS A 314 -4.50 23.30 19.69
N ALA A 315 -3.26 23.56 19.29
CA ALA A 315 -2.90 23.96 17.94
C ALA A 315 -2.15 22.82 17.27
N LEU A 316 -2.62 22.41 16.10
CA LEU A 316 -1.93 21.42 15.28
C LEU A 316 -0.79 22.12 14.54
N ALA A 317 0.42 21.57 14.61
CA ALA A 317 1.54 22.04 13.79
C ALA A 317 1.07 22.21 12.35
N ALA A 318 1.32 23.37 11.72
CA ALA A 318 1.02 23.57 10.31
C ALA A 318 1.67 22.44 9.50
N ALA A 319 1.03 22.00 8.40
CA ALA A 319 1.75 21.16 7.46
C ALA A 319 3.10 21.82 7.19
N TYR A 320 4.18 21.05 7.24
CA TYR A 320 5.51 21.55 6.97
C TYR A 320 5.53 22.01 5.51
N ARG A 321 5.13 23.26 5.25
CA ARG A 321 5.44 23.96 4.02
C ARG A 321 6.96 23.98 3.98
N ARG A 322 7.55 23.47 2.91
CA ARG A 322 8.90 23.89 2.54
C ARG A 322 8.90 25.41 2.64
N ALA A 323 9.68 25.95 3.55
CA ALA A 323 9.89 27.38 3.64
C ALA A 323 10.49 27.82 2.30
N SER A 324 9.67 28.34 1.40
CA SER A 324 10.10 29.46 0.57
C SER A 324 10.27 30.63 1.52
N SER A 325 11.50 31.09 1.65
CA SER A 325 11.92 32.29 2.35
C SER A 325 10.94 33.45 2.11
N SER A 326 10.42 34.03 3.19
CA SER A 326 9.85 35.37 3.16
C SER A 326 10.75 36.28 3.99
N GLU A 327 11.22 37.37 3.38
CA GLU A 327 11.43 38.65 4.06
C GLU A 327 11.04 39.79 3.09
N PRO A 328 10.72 40.98 3.61
CA PRO A 328 9.41 41.58 3.46
C PRO A 328 9.31 42.70 2.41
N ASN A 329 8.08 42.97 1.99
CA ASN A 329 7.68 44.10 1.13
C ASN A 329 8.10 45.45 1.73
N VAL A 330 8.91 46.20 0.99
CA VAL A 330 8.85 47.66 0.92
C VAL A 330 8.49 48.01 -0.53
N GLY A 331 7.38 48.71 -0.71
CA GLY A 331 6.86 49.05 -2.02
C GLY A 331 7.66 50.14 -2.71
N MET A 332 7.72 50.06 -4.04
CA MET A 332 7.65 51.22 -4.92
C MET A 332 7.24 50.77 -6.32
N SER A 333 6.26 51.46 -6.88
CA SER A 333 5.75 51.25 -8.23
C SER A 333 6.79 51.66 -9.27
N LEU A 334 6.73 51.11 -10.49
CA LEU A 334 6.63 51.86 -11.75
C LEU A 334 6.65 50.91 -12.97
N ASN A 335 6.20 51.48 -14.08
CA ASN A 335 5.69 50.89 -15.30
C ASN A 335 6.72 50.25 -16.26
N GLU A 336 6.14 49.44 -17.16
CA GLU A 336 6.33 49.42 -18.64
C GLU A 336 7.59 48.88 -19.33
N HIS A 337 7.26 48.10 -20.38
CA HIS A 337 7.87 47.95 -21.70
C HIS A 337 9.22 47.22 -21.93
N ASP A 338 9.05 46.06 -22.58
CA ASP A 338 9.71 45.59 -23.81
C ASP A 338 11.22 45.29 -23.89
N ALA A 339 11.44 44.18 -24.63
CA ALA A 339 12.53 43.89 -25.56
C ALA A 339 13.86 43.27 -25.05
N ALA A 340 14.04 42.03 -25.54
CA ALA A 340 15.23 41.53 -26.24
C ALA A 340 16.58 41.36 -25.50
N ALA A 341 16.99 40.08 -25.49
CA ALA A 341 18.31 39.55 -25.85
C ALA A 341 19.54 39.82 -24.97
N SER A 342 20.21 38.69 -24.66
CA SER A 342 21.66 38.51 -24.52
C SER A 342 22.36 39.00 -23.25
N GLY A 343 22.95 38.04 -22.51
CA GLY A 343 23.91 38.31 -21.44
C GLY A 343 24.36 37.04 -20.71
N LEU A 344 25.47 36.46 -21.16
CA LEU A 344 26.22 35.37 -20.51
C LEU A 344 26.80 35.79 -19.15
N MET A 345 27.06 34.77 -18.30
CA MET A 345 28.09 34.58 -17.24
C MET A 345 27.42 33.91 -16.02
N GLY A 346 27.78 32.74 -15.50
CA GLY A 346 28.80 31.73 -15.81
C GLY A 346 28.63 30.66 -14.72
N VAL A 347 28.47 29.38 -15.08
CA VAL A 347 28.50 28.27 -14.13
C VAL A 347 29.85 27.59 -14.34
N GLU A 348 30.65 27.56 -13.28
CA GLU A 348 31.95 26.88 -13.28
C GLU A 348 31.68 25.36 -13.33
N GLU A 349 31.82 24.78 -14.52
CA GLU A 349 31.71 23.33 -14.74
C GLU A 349 33.02 22.65 -14.34
N THR A 350 32.94 21.68 -13.42
CA THR A 350 34.06 20.78 -13.13
C THR A 350 33.92 19.51 -13.99
N PRO A 351 35.01 19.02 -14.62
CA PRO A 351 34.97 17.89 -15.55
C PRO A 351 34.83 16.52 -14.85
N PRO A 352 34.39 15.46 -15.58
CA PRO A 352 34.20 14.12 -15.01
C PRO A 352 35.52 13.47 -14.54
N PRO A 353 35.50 12.63 -13.49
CA PRO A 353 36.71 11.98 -12.98
C PRO A 353 37.22 10.86 -13.90
N ALA A 354 38.54 10.73 -13.99
CA ALA A 354 39.24 9.73 -14.80
C ALA A 354 39.21 8.31 -14.17
N PRO A 355 39.38 7.23 -14.97
CA PRO A 355 39.39 5.85 -14.47
C PRO A 355 40.61 5.58 -13.58
N LEU A 356 40.39 4.84 -12.48
CA LEU A 356 41.34 4.66 -11.36
C LEU A 356 42.71 4.07 -11.75
N VAL A 357 43.77 4.85 -11.52
CA VAL A 357 45.08 4.33 -11.09
C VAL A 357 45.59 5.14 -9.89
N ARG A 358 45.78 4.42 -8.77
CA ARG A 358 46.57 4.74 -7.55
C ARG A 358 46.69 6.21 -7.10
N ALA A 359 46.03 6.52 -5.98
CA ALA A 359 46.68 7.22 -4.85
C ALA A 359 45.83 7.08 -3.58
N LEU A 360 46.34 6.32 -2.60
CA LEU A 360 45.95 6.43 -1.20
C LEU A 360 46.49 7.76 -0.67
N GLY A 361 45.62 8.59 -0.09
CA GLY A 361 45.98 9.78 0.69
C GLY A 361 44.75 10.25 1.49
N PRO A 362 44.88 10.57 2.79
CA PRO A 362 43.74 10.89 3.64
C PRO A 362 43.38 12.38 3.50
N GLN A 363 42.21 12.68 2.96
CA GLN A 363 41.55 13.96 3.20
C GLN A 363 40.24 13.71 3.93
N GLN A 364 40.31 13.79 5.26
CA GLN A 364 39.13 13.87 6.12
C GLN A 364 38.57 15.29 6.04
N ALA A 365 37.47 15.47 5.32
CA ALA A 365 36.58 16.60 5.57
C ALA A 365 35.62 16.21 6.70
N GLU A 366 35.84 16.78 7.89
CA GLU A 366 34.91 16.60 9.02
C GLU A 366 33.55 17.22 8.68
N VAL A 367 32.55 16.36 8.50
CA VAL A 367 31.15 16.78 8.47
C VAL A 367 30.65 16.83 9.91
N VAL A 368 30.39 18.03 10.43
CA VAL A 368 29.79 18.22 11.75
C VAL A 368 28.33 17.74 11.73
N ILE A 369 28.09 16.52 12.22
CA ILE A 369 26.74 15.94 12.33
C ILE A 369 26.11 16.43 13.64
N LYS A 370 25.03 17.23 13.55
CA LYS A 370 24.19 17.55 14.71
C LYS A 370 23.33 16.32 15.04
N ARG A 371 23.31 15.93 16.33
CA ARG A 371 22.57 14.78 16.89
C ARG A 371 21.10 14.78 16.42
N ASN A 372 20.66 13.68 15.79
CA ASN A 372 19.34 13.38 15.19
C ASN A 372 19.21 13.45 13.66
N GLN A 373 20.30 13.43 12.89
CA GLN A 373 20.20 13.36 11.42
C GLN A 373 21.04 12.21 10.88
N SER A 374 20.50 11.44 9.94
CA SER A 374 21.21 10.29 9.38
C SER A 374 22.23 10.81 8.35
N LYS A 375 23.43 10.22 8.29
CA LYS A 375 24.48 10.58 7.31
C LYS A 375 23.92 10.62 5.87
N TYR A 376 22.96 9.75 5.58
CA TYR A 376 22.29 9.58 4.29
C TYR A 376 21.32 10.72 3.90
N ASP A 377 21.00 11.64 4.82
CA ASP A 377 20.14 12.80 4.53
C ASP A 377 20.91 13.95 3.87
N PHE A 378 22.24 13.97 4.02
CA PHE A 378 23.12 15.02 3.50
C PHE A 378 24.02 14.54 2.37
N VAL A 379 24.31 13.24 2.33
CA VAL A 379 25.14 12.66 1.28
C VAL A 379 24.27 12.39 0.05
N LYS A 380 24.39 13.28 -0.93
CA LYS A 380 23.76 13.14 -2.24
C LYS A 380 24.63 12.24 -3.10
N VAL A 381 24.04 11.20 -3.68
CA VAL A 381 24.73 10.39 -4.70
C VAL A 381 24.43 11.03 -6.06
N ARG A 382 25.48 11.51 -6.71
CA ARG A 382 25.44 11.99 -8.08
C ARG A 382 25.71 10.80 -9.00
N VAL A 383 24.74 10.53 -9.86
CA VAL A 383 24.89 9.53 -10.92
C VAL A 383 25.07 10.25 -12.24
N TRP A 384 26.22 10.05 -12.86
CA TRP A 384 26.51 10.60 -14.18
C TRP A 384 25.95 9.67 -15.26
N VAL A 385 25.13 10.23 -16.13
CA VAL A 385 24.56 9.58 -17.32
C VAL A 385 24.94 10.47 -18.50
N GLU A 386 25.98 10.08 -19.24
CA GLU A 386 26.57 10.89 -20.31
C GLU A 386 26.91 12.31 -19.79
N ASP A 387 26.41 13.38 -20.42
CA ASP A 387 26.66 14.78 -20.02
C ASP A 387 25.73 15.29 -18.90
N HIS A 388 24.92 14.41 -18.31
CA HIS A 388 23.88 14.77 -17.34
C HIS A 388 24.10 14.15 -15.97
N VAL A 389 23.93 14.97 -14.93
CA VAL A 389 24.05 14.56 -13.53
C VAL A 389 22.68 14.38 -12.89
N TYR A 390 22.38 13.16 -12.49
CA TYR A 390 21.22 12.85 -11.67
C TYR A 390 21.61 12.88 -10.20
N VAL A 391 21.12 13.89 -9.48
CA VAL A 391 21.33 14.01 -8.03
C VAL A 391 20.25 13.19 -7.32
N LEU A 392 20.58 11.96 -6.97
CA LEU A 392 19.66 11.07 -6.29
C LEU A 392 19.60 11.41 -4.80
N SER A 393 18.47 11.99 -4.37
CA SER A 393 18.15 12.16 -2.96
C SER A 393 17.41 10.92 -2.42
N ARG A 394 17.44 10.74 -1.10
CA ARG A 394 16.79 9.64 -0.36
C ARG A 394 15.38 9.29 -0.88
N TYR A 395 14.60 10.27 -1.34
CA TYR A 395 13.22 10.06 -1.81
C TYR A 395 13.09 9.32 -3.16
N LEU A 396 14.03 9.50 -4.09
CA LEU A 396 14.05 8.79 -5.37
C LEU A 396 14.74 7.41 -5.25
N LEU A 397 15.67 7.27 -4.28
CA LEU A 397 16.38 6.02 -3.97
C LEU A 397 15.56 5.02 -3.15
N CYS A 398 14.45 5.44 -2.54
CA CYS A 398 13.59 4.60 -1.71
C CYS A 398 12.80 3.50 -2.46
N ARG A 399 12.93 3.34 -3.79
CA ARG A 399 12.39 2.16 -4.51
C ARG A 399 13.46 1.13 -4.91
N ALA A 400 14.75 1.45 -4.80
CA ALA A 400 15.88 0.57 -5.15
C ALA A 400 16.72 0.19 -3.91
N LEU A 401 16.03 -0.30 -2.88
CA LEU A 401 16.27 0.03 -1.47
C LEU A 401 17.43 -0.63 -0.71
N VAL A 402 18.27 -1.47 -1.33
CA VAL A 402 19.42 -2.02 -0.57
C VAL A 402 20.75 -1.50 -1.08
N SER A 403 20.85 -1.27 -2.37
CA SER A 403 22.13 -0.98 -3.00
C SER A 403 22.61 0.45 -2.67
N ALA A 404 21.67 1.38 -2.49
CA ALA A 404 21.96 2.79 -2.22
C ALA A 404 22.60 3.06 -0.84
N LYS A 405 22.17 2.34 0.20
CA LYS A 405 22.68 2.52 1.56
C LYS A 405 24.15 2.12 1.65
N THR A 406 24.48 0.98 1.04
CA THR A 406 25.83 0.44 0.97
C THR A 406 26.78 1.34 0.15
N LEU A 407 26.30 1.99 -0.91
CA LEU A 407 27.11 2.97 -1.68
C LEU A 407 27.52 4.18 -0.83
N VAL A 408 26.61 4.69 0.00
CA VAL A 408 26.88 5.82 0.92
C VAL A 408 27.76 5.39 2.11
N ASP A 409 27.63 4.13 2.55
CA ASP A 409 28.50 3.54 3.57
C ASP A 409 29.93 3.33 3.07
N LEU A 410 30.08 2.94 1.79
CA LEU A 410 31.35 2.82 1.09
C LEU A 410 31.90 4.17 0.58
N ASN A 411 31.22 5.28 0.89
CA ASN A 411 31.62 6.66 0.55
C ASN A 411 31.67 6.96 -0.97
N PHE A 412 30.98 6.18 -1.80
CA PHE A 412 30.84 6.44 -3.24
C PHE A 412 29.69 7.44 -3.49
N THR A 413 30.04 8.71 -3.63
CA THR A 413 29.08 9.82 -3.80
C THR A 413 28.95 10.32 -5.23
N ASP A 414 29.92 10.01 -6.09
CA ASP A 414 29.90 10.24 -7.54
C ASP A 414 30.13 8.90 -8.22
N ILE A 415 29.14 8.40 -8.93
CA ILE A 415 29.19 7.13 -9.65
C ILE A 415 28.67 7.33 -11.07
N VAL A 416 29.24 6.61 -12.03
CA VAL A 416 28.65 6.55 -13.37
C VAL A 416 27.54 5.49 -13.40
N GLN A 417 26.62 5.60 -14.37
CA GLN A 417 25.49 4.65 -14.50
C GLN A 417 25.93 3.18 -14.47
N GLU A 418 27.01 2.82 -15.17
CA GLU A 418 27.51 1.43 -15.22
C GLU A 418 27.93 0.92 -13.83
N GLN A 419 28.54 1.77 -13.02
CA GLN A 419 28.95 1.43 -11.64
C GLN A 419 27.74 1.23 -10.73
N PHE A 420 26.66 2.02 -10.94
CA PHE A 420 25.43 1.87 -10.18
C PHE A 420 24.71 0.56 -10.54
N GLU A 421 24.64 0.22 -11.82
CA GLU A 421 24.05 -1.04 -12.31
C GLU A 421 24.83 -2.25 -11.79
N ASP A 422 26.16 -2.26 -11.88
CA ASP A 422 27.00 -3.32 -11.32
C ASP A 422 26.83 -3.49 -9.81
N PHE A 423 26.67 -2.39 -9.09
CA PHE A 423 26.40 -2.42 -7.66
C PHE A 423 25.02 -3.02 -7.35
N LEU A 424 24.00 -2.69 -8.15
CA LEU A 424 22.67 -3.26 -8.05
C LEU A 424 22.68 -4.77 -8.31
N TYR A 425 23.37 -5.25 -9.35
CA TYR A 425 23.44 -6.68 -9.69
C TYR A 425 24.17 -7.49 -8.61
N LYS A 426 25.28 -6.97 -8.08
CA LYS A 426 26.00 -7.60 -6.96
C LYS A 426 25.12 -7.66 -5.70
N THR A 427 24.35 -6.61 -5.44
CA THR A 427 23.40 -6.59 -4.32
C THR A 427 22.31 -7.64 -4.52
N MET A 428 21.73 -7.76 -5.72
CA MET A 428 20.74 -8.80 -6.02
C MET A 428 21.27 -10.22 -5.73
N LEU A 429 22.52 -10.53 -6.11
CA LEU A 429 23.14 -11.83 -5.78
C LEU A 429 23.25 -12.06 -4.27
N VAL A 430 23.63 -11.05 -3.50
CA VAL A 430 23.77 -11.13 -2.03
C VAL A 430 22.42 -11.38 -1.34
N PHE A 431 21.32 -10.86 -1.88
CA PHE A 431 19.97 -11.13 -1.39
C PHE A 431 19.37 -12.46 -1.84
N GLY A 432 20.17 -13.30 -2.52
CA GLY A 432 19.75 -14.64 -2.95
C GLY A 432 18.94 -14.65 -4.25
N TYR A 433 18.92 -13.56 -5.02
CA TYR A 433 18.37 -13.60 -6.38
C TYR A 433 19.37 -14.30 -7.31
N GLY A 434 18.87 -15.21 -8.16
CA GLY A 434 19.69 -15.92 -9.12
C GLY A 434 20.01 -15.10 -10.37
N GLU A 435 20.92 -15.63 -11.19
CA GLU A 435 21.25 -15.09 -12.52
C GLU A 435 20.02 -14.86 -13.43
N PRO A 436 18.97 -15.70 -13.43
CA PRO A 436 17.79 -15.46 -14.26
C PRO A 436 17.06 -14.14 -13.92
N GLN A 437 16.92 -13.82 -12.63
CA GLN A 437 16.24 -12.59 -12.19
C GLN A 437 17.07 -11.34 -12.52
N ILE A 438 18.39 -11.44 -12.41
CA ILE A 438 19.32 -10.35 -12.75
C ILE A 438 19.34 -10.10 -14.26
N SER A 439 19.37 -11.17 -15.07
CA SER A 439 19.28 -11.09 -16.52
C SER A 439 17.96 -10.45 -16.97
N CYS A 440 16.83 -10.85 -16.37
CA CYS A 440 15.53 -10.27 -16.64
C CYS A 440 15.49 -8.77 -16.30
N TYR A 441 16.11 -8.34 -15.19
CA TYR A 441 16.19 -6.93 -14.84
C TYR A 441 17.03 -6.14 -15.85
N ARG A 442 18.20 -6.65 -16.26
CA ARG A 442 19.05 -6.05 -17.30
C ARG A 442 18.28 -5.86 -18.60
N MET A 443 17.57 -6.89 -19.02
CA MET A 443 16.73 -6.87 -20.21
C MET A 443 15.65 -5.80 -20.11
N MET A 444 14.90 -5.76 -19.02
CA MET A 444 13.79 -4.81 -18.86
C MET A 444 14.26 -3.36 -18.73
N SER A 445 15.39 -3.14 -18.05
CA SER A 445 16.05 -1.82 -17.99
C SER A 445 16.44 -1.35 -19.40
N SER A 446 17.04 -2.23 -20.20
CA SER A 446 17.42 -1.90 -21.58
C SER A 446 16.20 -1.69 -22.49
N PHE A 447 15.12 -2.46 -22.29
CA PHE A 447 13.86 -2.31 -23.03
C PHE A 447 13.28 -0.90 -22.84
N HIS A 448 13.22 -0.41 -21.60
CA HIS A 448 12.74 0.94 -21.30
C HIS A 448 13.72 2.03 -21.76
N ARG A 449 15.04 1.83 -21.60
CA ARG A 449 16.07 2.79 -22.04
C ARG A 449 16.02 3.02 -23.55
N ASN A 450 15.89 1.95 -24.32
CA ASN A 450 15.88 2.01 -25.78
C ASN A 450 14.51 2.38 -26.36
N ARG A 451 13.51 2.65 -25.50
CA ARG A 451 12.12 2.97 -25.90
C ARG A 451 11.59 2.01 -26.96
N VAL A 452 11.82 0.71 -26.76
CA VAL A 452 11.36 -0.30 -27.70
C VAL A 452 9.83 -0.30 -27.70
N PRO A 453 9.17 -0.08 -28.86
CA PRO A 453 7.71 -0.09 -28.92
C PRO A 453 7.16 -1.44 -28.47
N LEU A 454 6.09 -1.44 -27.67
CA LEU A 454 5.41 -2.66 -27.22
C LEU A 454 3.90 -2.51 -27.35
N LEU A 455 3.30 -3.33 -28.19
CA LEU A 455 1.87 -3.41 -28.41
C LEU A 455 1.34 -4.73 -27.85
N ILE A 456 0.52 -4.66 -26.81
CA ILE A 456 -0.18 -5.83 -26.26
C ILE A 456 -1.64 -5.76 -26.71
N MET A 457 -2.14 -6.84 -27.29
CA MET A 457 -3.54 -6.92 -27.72
C MET A 457 -4.26 -8.00 -26.92
N LEU A 458 -5.39 -7.66 -26.30
CA LEU A 458 -6.21 -8.57 -25.49
C LEU A 458 -7.59 -8.70 -26.14
N ALA A 459 -7.72 -9.66 -27.06
CA ALA A 459 -8.98 -10.02 -27.70
C ALA A 459 -9.79 -10.99 -26.82
N GLY A 460 -11.11 -10.98 -26.98
CA GLY A 460 -11.99 -11.97 -26.36
C GLY A 460 -13.40 -11.42 -26.13
N THR A 461 -14.33 -12.31 -25.78
CA THR A 461 -15.75 -11.96 -25.67
C THR A 461 -16.07 -11.15 -24.42
N ALA A 462 -17.25 -10.51 -24.38
CA ALA A 462 -17.68 -9.79 -23.19
C ALA A 462 -17.79 -10.74 -21.97
N CYS A 463 -17.77 -10.19 -20.75
CA CYS A 463 -17.97 -10.99 -19.53
C CYS A 463 -16.95 -12.09 -19.22
N ILE A 464 -15.69 -11.92 -19.63
CA ILE A 464 -14.59 -12.83 -19.22
C ILE A 464 -13.51 -12.16 -18.36
N GLY A 465 -13.71 -10.90 -17.94
CA GLY A 465 -12.77 -10.19 -17.05
C GLY A 465 -11.56 -9.52 -17.73
N LYS A 466 -11.57 -9.39 -19.07
CA LYS A 466 -10.48 -8.81 -19.89
C LYS A 466 -9.95 -7.47 -19.39
N SER A 467 -10.82 -6.48 -19.18
CA SER A 467 -10.42 -5.14 -18.73
C SER A 467 -9.69 -5.17 -17.39
N THR A 468 -10.07 -6.08 -16.49
CA THR A 468 -9.38 -6.26 -15.20
C THR A 468 -7.99 -6.86 -15.39
N LEU A 469 -7.83 -7.83 -16.31
CA LEU A 469 -6.52 -8.40 -16.66
C LEU A 469 -5.64 -7.34 -17.32
N ALA A 470 -6.18 -6.58 -18.27
CA ALA A 470 -5.47 -5.50 -18.97
C ALA A 470 -4.91 -4.45 -18.01
N THR A 471 -5.74 -3.95 -17.08
CA THR A 471 -5.29 -2.95 -16.09
C THR A 471 -4.20 -3.52 -15.17
N LYS A 472 -4.39 -4.74 -14.65
CA LYS A 472 -3.38 -5.33 -13.75
C LYS A 472 -2.08 -5.67 -14.48
N LEU A 473 -2.13 -6.06 -15.75
CA LEU A 473 -0.94 -6.32 -16.57
C LEU A 473 -0.19 -5.02 -16.86
N ALA A 474 -0.91 -3.93 -17.18
CA ALA A 474 -0.33 -2.60 -17.33
C ALA A 474 0.40 -2.13 -16.07
N ASP A 475 -0.23 -2.29 -14.89
CA ASP A 475 0.39 -1.94 -13.60
C ASP A 475 1.68 -2.73 -13.34
N ARG A 476 1.70 -4.03 -13.67
CA ARG A 476 2.87 -4.91 -13.48
C ARG A 476 4.04 -4.56 -14.40
N LEU A 477 3.75 -4.26 -15.66
CA LEU A 477 4.73 -3.88 -16.67
C LEU A 477 5.06 -2.37 -16.64
N ASN A 478 4.46 -1.61 -15.72
CA ASN A 478 4.60 -0.16 -15.59
C ASN A 478 4.27 0.58 -16.91
N LEU A 479 3.21 0.16 -17.60
CA LEU A 479 2.72 0.78 -18.82
C LEU A 479 1.64 1.81 -18.49
N SER A 480 1.73 2.99 -19.11
CA SER A 480 0.85 4.13 -18.79
C SER A 480 -0.45 4.18 -19.62
N SER A 481 -0.55 3.38 -20.69
CA SER A 481 -1.58 3.54 -21.72
C SER A 481 -2.33 2.23 -21.99
N VAL A 482 -3.61 2.19 -21.62
CA VAL A 482 -4.56 1.10 -21.91
C VAL A 482 -5.74 1.69 -22.68
N LEU A 483 -6.04 1.13 -23.85
CA LEU A 483 -7.09 1.58 -24.76
C LEU A 483 -8.19 0.51 -24.88
N GLN A 484 -9.41 0.90 -24.55
CA GLN A 484 -10.59 0.02 -24.59
C GLN A 484 -11.34 0.19 -25.90
N THR A 485 -11.49 -0.89 -26.65
CA THR A 485 -12.18 -0.89 -27.95
C THR A 485 -13.66 -0.57 -27.85
N ASP A 486 -14.31 -0.96 -26.75
CA ASP A 486 -15.72 -0.65 -26.49
C ASP A 486 -15.98 0.88 -26.45
N LEU A 487 -15.04 1.64 -25.87
CA LEU A 487 -15.12 3.10 -25.81
C LEU A 487 -14.90 3.72 -27.20
N ILE A 488 -13.97 3.17 -27.99
CA ILE A 488 -13.74 3.62 -29.36
C ILE A 488 -14.96 3.35 -30.24
N PHE A 489 -15.58 2.18 -30.09
CA PHE A 489 -16.82 1.86 -30.80
C PHE A 489 -17.93 2.85 -30.45
N GLU A 490 -18.11 3.16 -29.16
CA GLU A 490 -19.11 4.12 -28.69
C GLU A 490 -18.87 5.52 -29.27
N LEU A 491 -17.62 5.98 -29.30
CA LEU A 491 -17.27 7.25 -29.92
C LEU A 491 -17.56 7.25 -31.43
N MET A 492 -17.18 6.18 -32.14
CA MET A 492 -17.42 6.07 -33.58
C MET A 492 -18.91 6.04 -33.91
N CYS A 493 -19.73 5.32 -33.14
CA CYS A 493 -21.19 5.29 -33.31
C CYS A 493 -21.82 6.67 -33.13
N ASN A 494 -21.37 7.43 -32.13
CA ASN A 494 -21.86 8.80 -31.88
C ASN A 494 -21.53 9.76 -33.04
N PHE A 495 -20.38 9.59 -33.69
CA PHE A 495 -20.00 10.41 -34.86
C PHE A 495 -20.72 9.99 -36.14
N SER A 496 -21.01 8.70 -36.32
CA SER A 496 -21.63 8.18 -37.54
C SER A 496 -23.16 8.07 -37.47
N GLY A 497 -23.77 8.30 -36.30
CA GLY A 497 -25.21 8.12 -36.07
C GLY A 497 -25.67 6.66 -36.19
N GLN A 498 -24.75 5.70 -35.98
CA GLN A 498 -25.09 4.28 -36.04
C GLN A 498 -25.72 3.82 -34.73
N GLU A 499 -26.78 3.01 -34.82
CA GLU A 499 -27.39 2.38 -33.65
C GLU A 499 -26.48 1.27 -33.10
N LYS A 500 -26.39 1.21 -31.77
CA LYS A 500 -25.55 0.23 -31.06
C LYS A 500 -26.23 -1.13 -31.01
N THR A 501 -25.59 -2.16 -31.52
CA THR A 501 -26.07 -3.54 -31.36
C THR A 501 -25.83 -4.03 -29.93
N SER A 502 -26.89 -4.50 -29.28
CA SER A 502 -26.79 -5.16 -27.97
C SER A 502 -26.75 -6.67 -28.16
N TYR A 503 -25.55 -7.26 -28.21
CA TYR A 503 -25.36 -8.71 -28.36
C TYR A 503 -25.99 -9.55 -27.23
N ILE A 504 -26.37 -8.91 -26.13
CA ILE A 504 -27.05 -9.57 -24.99
C ILE A 504 -28.56 -9.66 -25.22
N MET A 505 -29.16 -8.65 -25.87
CA MET A 505 -30.62 -8.51 -26.00
C MET A 505 -31.13 -8.83 -27.41
N THR A 506 -30.29 -8.70 -28.42
CA THR A 506 -30.65 -8.94 -29.82
C THR A 506 -30.69 -10.44 -30.11
N LYS A 507 -31.79 -10.90 -30.70
CA LYS A 507 -31.92 -12.26 -31.23
C LYS A 507 -31.62 -12.23 -32.72
N PHE A 508 -30.53 -12.86 -33.13
CA PHE A 508 -30.15 -13.02 -34.53
C PHE A 508 -30.89 -14.20 -35.17
N GLN A 509 -31.09 -14.16 -36.49
CA GLN A 509 -31.80 -15.22 -37.21
C GLN A 509 -30.90 -16.44 -37.43
N SER A 510 -29.60 -16.22 -37.62
CA SER A 510 -28.57 -17.24 -37.74
C SER A 510 -27.27 -16.80 -37.05
N THR A 511 -26.37 -17.75 -36.80
CA THR A 511 -25.00 -17.46 -36.33
C THR A 511 -24.23 -16.64 -37.37
N ASP A 512 -24.45 -16.86 -38.67
CA ASP A 512 -23.79 -16.10 -39.72
C ASP A 512 -24.18 -14.61 -39.70
N ASP A 513 -25.45 -14.28 -39.42
CA ASP A 513 -25.90 -12.89 -39.27
C ASP A 513 -25.27 -12.20 -38.05
N LEU A 514 -25.12 -12.94 -36.94
CA LEU A 514 -24.44 -12.48 -35.73
C LEU A 514 -22.97 -12.15 -36.03
N ILE A 515 -22.26 -13.06 -36.71
CA ILE A 515 -20.86 -12.87 -37.06
C ILE A 515 -20.67 -11.75 -38.08
N ALA A 516 -21.58 -11.60 -39.05
CA ALA A 516 -21.52 -10.51 -40.03
C ALA A 516 -21.65 -9.13 -39.35
N GLU A 517 -22.56 -8.97 -38.39
CA GLU A 517 -22.69 -7.72 -37.64
C GLU A 517 -21.45 -7.49 -36.75
N TYR A 518 -20.94 -8.53 -36.10
CA TYR A 518 -19.72 -8.46 -35.30
C TYR A 518 -18.49 -8.01 -36.12
N GLN A 519 -18.29 -8.59 -37.30
CA GLN A 519 -17.21 -8.22 -38.21
C GLN A 519 -17.30 -6.75 -38.63
N LYS A 520 -18.50 -6.30 -38.99
CA LYS A 520 -18.77 -4.91 -39.38
C LYS A 520 -18.44 -3.93 -38.27
N GLU A 521 -18.81 -4.23 -37.02
CA GLU A 521 -18.43 -3.38 -35.88
C GLU A 521 -16.90 -3.40 -35.63
N CYS A 522 -16.25 -4.56 -35.74
CA CYS A 522 -14.80 -4.69 -35.62
C CYS A 522 -14.05 -3.86 -36.69
N GLU A 523 -14.55 -3.79 -37.91
CA GLU A 523 -13.97 -2.94 -38.96
C GLU A 523 -14.03 -1.44 -38.63
N VAL A 524 -15.13 -0.99 -38.02
CA VAL A 524 -15.28 0.40 -37.58
C VAL A 524 -14.25 0.73 -36.49
N VAL A 525 -14.13 -0.14 -35.49
CA VAL A 525 -13.15 0.02 -34.41
C VAL A 525 -11.72 -0.04 -34.95
N ARG A 526 -11.42 -0.96 -35.87
CA ARG A 526 -10.10 -1.09 -36.50
C ARG A 526 -9.64 0.20 -37.18
N LYS A 527 -10.57 0.95 -37.78
CA LYS A 527 -10.29 2.28 -38.37
C LYS A 527 -9.98 3.32 -37.28
N GLY A 528 -10.76 3.34 -36.19
CA GLY A 528 -10.56 4.26 -35.07
C GLY A 528 -9.22 4.07 -34.35
N VAL A 529 -8.82 2.82 -34.11
CA VAL A 529 -7.61 2.47 -33.35
C VAL A 529 -6.34 2.50 -34.20
N LYS A 530 -6.46 2.58 -35.54
CA LYS A 530 -5.31 2.55 -36.46
C LYS A 530 -4.28 3.63 -36.15
N SER A 531 -4.71 4.87 -35.87
CA SER A 531 -3.80 5.98 -35.60
C SER A 531 -2.99 5.76 -34.34
N ASP A 532 -3.59 5.20 -33.28
CA ASP A 532 -2.92 4.95 -32.01
C ASP A 532 -1.92 3.80 -32.11
N ILE A 533 -2.24 2.74 -32.86
CA ILE A 533 -1.30 1.66 -33.18
C ILE A 533 -0.10 2.19 -33.95
N ASP A 534 -0.34 2.96 -35.02
CA ASP A 534 0.73 3.49 -35.85
C ASP A 534 1.64 4.45 -35.06
N LYS A 535 1.07 5.27 -34.16
CA LYS A 535 1.84 6.13 -33.25
C LYS A 535 2.62 5.32 -32.21
N CYS A 536 2.03 4.28 -31.64
CA CYS A 536 2.70 3.39 -30.69
C CYS A 536 3.97 2.79 -31.30
N LEU A 537 3.84 2.22 -32.51
CA LEU A 537 4.94 1.56 -33.20
C LEU A 537 6.01 2.54 -33.73
N LYS A 538 5.64 3.78 -34.09
CA LYS A 538 6.59 4.80 -34.57
C LYS A 538 7.27 5.59 -33.45
N ASP A 539 6.54 5.95 -32.39
CA ASP A 539 7.02 6.86 -31.36
C ASP A 539 7.75 6.14 -30.21
N GLY A 540 7.88 4.81 -30.25
CA GLY A 540 8.55 4.04 -29.19
C GLY A 540 7.75 3.97 -27.88
N LYS A 541 6.42 4.08 -27.96
CA LYS A 541 5.53 4.00 -26.79
C LYS A 541 5.01 2.58 -26.62
N SER A 542 4.66 2.22 -25.39
CA SER A 542 3.97 0.96 -25.10
C SER A 542 2.47 1.19 -24.96
N LEU A 543 1.66 0.33 -25.58
CA LEU A 543 0.20 0.43 -25.61
C LEU A 543 -0.43 -0.95 -25.37
N ILE A 544 -1.43 -1.01 -24.50
CA ILE A 544 -2.33 -2.17 -24.40
C ILE A 544 -3.65 -1.81 -25.07
N ILE A 545 -4.13 -2.66 -25.98
CA ILE A 545 -5.45 -2.55 -26.61
C ILE A 545 -6.28 -3.74 -26.16
N GLU A 546 -7.46 -3.49 -25.61
CA GLU A 546 -8.33 -4.54 -25.07
C GLU A 546 -9.79 -4.33 -25.46
N GLY A 547 -10.56 -5.41 -25.52
CA GLY A 547 -12.02 -5.36 -25.54
C GLY A 547 -12.66 -6.32 -26.54
N PHE A 548 -13.97 -6.14 -26.76
CA PHE A 548 -14.80 -7.07 -27.53
C PHE A 548 -14.55 -7.00 -29.04
N HIS A 549 -14.28 -5.80 -29.57
CA HIS A 549 -14.18 -5.54 -31.02
C HIS A 549 -12.77 -5.72 -31.58
N ILE A 550 -12.06 -6.75 -31.13
CA ILE A 550 -10.71 -7.11 -31.62
C ILE A 550 -10.79 -8.46 -32.33
N ASP A 551 -10.98 -8.43 -33.64
CA ASP A 551 -10.90 -9.62 -34.49
C ASP A 551 -9.46 -9.85 -34.98
N PRO A 552 -8.80 -10.97 -34.62
CA PRO A 552 -7.46 -11.35 -35.08
C PRO A 552 -7.21 -11.16 -36.58
N ARG A 553 -8.22 -11.39 -37.43
CA ARG A 553 -8.12 -11.33 -38.89
C ARG A 553 -7.81 -9.91 -39.39
N LEU A 554 -8.26 -8.89 -38.67
CA LEU A 554 -8.05 -7.48 -39.02
C LEU A 554 -6.66 -6.93 -38.63
N TYR A 555 -5.92 -7.67 -37.80
CA TYR A 555 -4.63 -7.23 -37.24
C TYR A 555 -3.43 -8.01 -37.78
N GLN A 556 -3.62 -8.88 -38.76
CA GLN A 556 -2.56 -9.69 -39.38
C GLN A 556 -1.38 -8.85 -39.90
N LYS A 557 -1.66 -7.72 -40.55
CA LYS A 557 -0.62 -6.79 -41.00
C LYS A 557 0.16 -6.18 -39.84
N THR A 558 -0.48 -5.94 -38.70
CA THR A 558 0.15 -5.39 -37.50
C THR A 558 1.02 -6.44 -36.81
N ILE A 559 0.58 -7.70 -36.80
CA ILE A 559 1.30 -8.82 -36.15
C ILE A 559 2.44 -9.33 -37.03
N GLY A 560 2.30 -9.29 -38.36
CA GLY A 560 3.31 -9.71 -39.33
C GLY A 560 4.30 -8.62 -39.76
N ALA A 561 4.08 -7.35 -39.37
CA ALA A 561 5.01 -6.24 -39.62
C ALA A 561 6.44 -6.39 -39.04
N PRO A 562 6.75 -7.23 -38.02
CA PRO A 562 8.10 -7.27 -37.47
C PRO A 562 9.18 -7.89 -38.37
N GLU A 563 8.84 -8.62 -39.44
CA GLU A 563 9.81 -9.51 -40.11
C GLU A 563 10.28 -9.10 -41.52
N LYS A 564 9.75 -8.03 -42.15
CA LYS A 564 10.05 -7.76 -43.58
C LYS A 564 10.58 -6.38 -43.99
N ASP A 565 10.55 -5.36 -43.14
CA ASP A 565 11.15 -4.06 -43.49
C ASP A 565 12.56 -3.93 -42.91
N SER A 566 13.53 -4.52 -43.63
CA SER A 566 14.96 -4.58 -43.29
C SER A 566 15.70 -3.23 -43.25
N ASN A 567 14.99 -2.09 -43.27
CA ASN A 567 15.58 -0.74 -43.29
C ASN A 567 15.00 0.22 -42.21
N ALA A 568 14.13 -0.24 -41.31
CA ALA A 568 13.65 0.57 -40.18
C ALA A 568 14.29 0.10 -38.86
N SER A 569 14.98 0.99 -38.15
CA SER A 569 15.88 0.67 -37.02
C SER A 569 15.22 0.17 -35.73
N CYS A 570 13.94 -0.20 -35.71
CA CYS A 570 13.34 -0.94 -34.59
C CYS A 570 11.95 -1.49 -35.01
N SER A 571 11.83 -2.80 -35.23
CA SER A 571 10.51 -3.43 -35.34
C SER A 571 9.87 -3.52 -33.94
N GLY A 572 8.73 -2.85 -33.72
CA GLY A 572 8.03 -2.91 -32.44
C GLY A 572 7.63 -4.33 -32.04
N ILE A 573 7.58 -4.59 -30.73
CA ILE A 573 7.17 -5.89 -30.16
C ILE A 573 5.65 -5.95 -30.13
N VAL A 574 5.05 -6.93 -30.80
CA VAL A 574 3.60 -7.15 -30.77
C VAL A 574 3.30 -8.48 -30.07
N VAL A 575 2.42 -8.43 -29.07
CA VAL A 575 2.00 -9.60 -28.28
C VAL A 575 0.48 -9.73 -28.33
N PRO A 576 -0.06 -10.54 -29.27
CA PRO A 576 -1.49 -10.75 -29.41
C PRO A 576 -1.97 -11.92 -28.54
N PHE A 577 -2.96 -11.68 -27.70
CA PHE A 577 -3.62 -12.67 -26.85
C PHE A 577 -5.10 -12.79 -27.20
N LEU A 578 -5.59 -14.02 -27.24
CA LEU A 578 -7.01 -14.33 -27.29
C LEU A 578 -7.42 -14.95 -25.96
N LEU A 579 -8.23 -14.23 -25.19
CA LEU A 579 -8.72 -14.69 -23.90
C LEU A 579 -10.01 -15.49 -24.10
N THR A 580 -10.04 -16.72 -23.59
CA THR A 580 -11.19 -17.62 -23.66
C THR A 580 -11.64 -18.05 -22.28
N LEU A 581 -12.92 -18.39 -22.15
CA LEU A 581 -13.53 -18.88 -20.92
C LEU A 581 -14.45 -20.06 -21.24
N ASP A 582 -14.46 -21.07 -20.37
CA ASP A 582 -15.33 -22.24 -20.57
C ASP A 582 -16.80 -21.86 -20.49
N GLU A 583 -17.66 -22.66 -21.13
CA GLU A 583 -19.10 -22.42 -21.12
C GLU A 583 -19.69 -22.32 -19.71
N GLU A 584 -19.34 -23.26 -18.82
CA GLU A 584 -19.83 -23.29 -17.43
C GLU A 584 -19.35 -22.05 -16.65
N ASP A 585 -18.07 -21.74 -16.75
CA ASP A 585 -17.45 -20.60 -16.08
C ASP A 585 -17.96 -19.25 -16.62
N HIS A 586 -18.19 -19.16 -17.92
CA HIS A 586 -18.76 -17.97 -18.56
C HIS A 586 -20.22 -17.78 -18.15
N HIS A 587 -20.99 -18.86 -18.07
CA HIS A 587 -22.36 -18.81 -17.57
C HIS A 587 -22.41 -18.36 -16.10
N ASN A 588 -21.51 -18.91 -15.27
CA ASN A 588 -21.36 -18.50 -13.87
C ASN A 588 -20.95 -17.03 -13.74
N PHE A 589 -20.02 -16.55 -14.58
CA PHE A 589 -19.57 -15.16 -14.56
C PHE A 589 -20.67 -14.19 -14.99
N MET A 590 -21.45 -14.54 -16.03
CA MET A 590 -22.59 -13.73 -16.47
C MET A 590 -23.69 -13.67 -15.42
N THR A 591 -24.06 -14.81 -14.83
CA THR A 591 -25.15 -14.91 -13.84
C THR A 591 -24.81 -14.18 -12.54
N ASN A 592 -23.55 -14.23 -12.11
CA ASN A 592 -23.08 -13.53 -10.91
C ASN A 592 -22.66 -12.07 -11.19
N SER A 593 -22.81 -11.57 -12.41
CA SER A 593 -22.43 -10.21 -12.76
C SER A 593 -23.28 -9.18 -11.97
N PRO A 594 -22.64 -8.14 -11.40
CA PRO A 594 -23.36 -7.08 -10.70
C PRO A 594 -24.16 -6.18 -11.66
N ASP A 595 -23.90 -6.26 -12.96
CA ASP A 595 -24.55 -5.44 -13.98
C ASP A 595 -25.95 -6.00 -14.32
N PRO A 596 -27.04 -5.22 -14.14
CA PRO A 596 -28.41 -5.66 -14.39
C PRO A 596 -28.68 -6.16 -15.81
N ARG A 597 -27.85 -5.77 -16.79
CA ARG A 597 -27.96 -6.21 -18.19
C ARG A 597 -27.77 -7.71 -18.36
N TYR A 598 -27.13 -8.38 -17.40
CA TYR A 598 -26.83 -9.82 -17.43
C TYR A 598 -27.66 -10.62 -16.41
N ARG A 599 -28.81 -10.09 -15.95
CA ARG A 599 -29.71 -10.77 -14.99
C ARG A 599 -31.06 -11.15 -15.63
N GLY A 600 -31.44 -12.43 -15.61
CA GLY A 600 -32.78 -12.95 -15.93
C GLY A 600 -32.87 -13.93 -17.11
N ASP A 601 -34.07 -14.40 -17.47
CA ASP A 601 -34.31 -15.43 -18.51
C ASP A 601 -33.86 -15.03 -19.94
N LYS A 602 -33.65 -13.74 -20.19
CA LYS A 602 -33.08 -13.24 -21.47
C LYS A 602 -31.57 -13.49 -21.60
N ASN A 603 -30.93 -14.04 -20.57
CA ASN A 603 -29.51 -14.36 -20.52
C ASN A 603 -29.10 -15.49 -21.46
N GLU A 604 -29.99 -16.45 -21.77
CA GLU A 604 -29.60 -17.59 -22.60
C GLU A 604 -29.24 -17.19 -24.04
N VAL A 605 -29.98 -16.24 -24.62
CA VAL A 605 -29.70 -15.75 -25.99
C VAL A 605 -28.38 -14.98 -26.02
N GLY A 606 -28.17 -14.08 -25.05
CA GLY A 606 -26.91 -13.34 -24.93
C GLY A 606 -25.71 -14.24 -24.66
N PHE A 607 -25.87 -15.27 -23.80
CA PHE A 607 -24.83 -16.26 -23.54
C PHE A 607 -24.46 -17.04 -24.81
N ARG A 608 -25.44 -17.53 -25.57
CA ARG A 608 -25.21 -18.21 -26.85
C ARG A 608 -24.53 -17.31 -27.87
N ASN A 609 -24.97 -16.07 -28.01
CA ASN A 609 -24.31 -15.10 -28.91
C ASN A 609 -22.83 -14.90 -28.52
N LEU A 610 -22.52 -14.76 -27.24
CA LEU A 610 -21.14 -14.60 -26.79
C LEU A 610 -20.31 -15.88 -26.97
N GLN A 611 -20.88 -17.07 -26.80
CA GLN A 611 -20.20 -18.34 -27.09
C GLN A 611 -19.93 -18.50 -28.59
N ASP A 612 -20.90 -18.19 -29.45
CA ASP A 612 -20.74 -18.23 -30.91
C ASP A 612 -19.64 -17.28 -31.38
N VAL A 613 -19.58 -16.05 -30.83
CA VAL A 613 -18.49 -15.11 -31.11
C VAL A 613 -17.16 -15.63 -30.58
N GLN A 614 -17.11 -16.27 -29.41
CA GLN A 614 -15.87 -16.87 -28.89
C GLN A 614 -15.37 -17.97 -29.83
N ASN A 615 -16.26 -18.85 -30.28
CA ASN A 615 -15.94 -19.93 -31.21
C ASN A 615 -15.44 -19.39 -32.55
N TYR A 616 -16.09 -18.33 -33.06
CA TYR A 616 -15.65 -17.61 -34.26
C TYR A 616 -14.27 -16.95 -34.09
N LEU A 617 -13.99 -16.38 -32.92
CA LEU A 617 -12.67 -15.84 -32.62
C LEU A 617 -11.65 -16.96 -32.56
N VAL A 618 -11.90 -18.07 -31.86
CA VAL A 618 -10.96 -19.21 -31.75
C VAL A 618 -10.67 -19.85 -33.11
N SER A 619 -11.66 -19.90 -34.02
CA SER A 619 -11.49 -20.52 -35.34
C SER A 619 -10.44 -19.85 -36.23
N HIS A 620 -10.03 -18.60 -35.94
CA HIS A 620 -8.97 -17.92 -36.71
C HIS A 620 -7.65 -18.71 -36.75
N ASN A 621 -7.36 -19.48 -35.69
CA ASN A 621 -6.15 -20.30 -35.61
C ASN A 621 -6.16 -21.47 -36.60
N GLN A 622 -7.32 -21.82 -37.16
CA GLN A 622 -7.49 -22.92 -38.12
C GLN A 622 -7.46 -22.43 -39.58
N GLU A 623 -7.48 -21.11 -39.81
CA GLU A 623 -7.45 -20.52 -41.15
C GLU A 623 -6.04 -20.54 -41.74
N LYS A 624 -5.94 -20.88 -43.03
CA LYS A 624 -4.66 -20.89 -43.75
C LYS A 624 -4.11 -19.46 -43.86
N ASP A 625 -2.80 -19.32 -43.67
CA ASP A 625 -2.04 -18.08 -43.81
C ASP A 625 -2.30 -16.98 -42.75
N MET A 626 -2.91 -17.32 -41.61
CA MET A 626 -3.13 -16.39 -40.48
C MET A 626 -2.10 -16.62 -39.35
N LEU A 627 -1.55 -15.52 -38.82
CA LEU A 627 -0.73 -15.54 -37.60
C LEU A 627 -1.64 -15.73 -36.37
N PRO A 628 -1.33 -16.70 -35.50
CA PRO A 628 -2.17 -17.04 -34.38
C PRO A 628 -2.08 -16.01 -33.26
N PHE A 629 -3.22 -15.73 -32.61
CA PHE A 629 -3.21 -15.10 -31.29
C PHE A 629 -2.89 -16.17 -30.25
N THR A 630 -2.10 -15.80 -29.24
CA THR A 630 -1.81 -16.71 -28.13
C THR A 630 -3.09 -16.90 -27.32
N GLU A 631 -3.72 -18.06 -27.47
CA GLU A 631 -4.93 -18.40 -26.74
C GLU A 631 -4.61 -18.64 -25.26
N ILE A 632 -5.35 -17.98 -24.38
CA ILE A 632 -5.21 -18.10 -22.93
C ILE A 632 -6.59 -18.34 -22.33
N ARG A 633 -6.78 -19.54 -21.80
CA ARG A 633 -7.94 -19.89 -21.01
C ARG A 633 -7.86 -19.24 -19.64
N ILE A 634 -8.87 -18.45 -19.30
CA ILE A 634 -8.94 -17.73 -18.03
C ILE A 634 -9.35 -18.71 -16.92
N ASN A 635 -8.62 -18.70 -15.82
CA ASN A 635 -8.96 -19.46 -14.62
C ASN A 635 -9.70 -18.53 -13.64
N LEU A 636 -11.01 -18.71 -13.47
CA LEU A 636 -11.81 -17.90 -12.53
C LEU A 636 -11.45 -18.16 -11.06
N HIS A 637 -11.02 -19.38 -10.74
CA HIS A 637 -10.64 -19.76 -9.38
C HIS A 637 -9.27 -19.21 -8.98
N SER A 638 -8.39 -18.95 -9.96
CA SER A 638 -7.08 -18.36 -9.74
C SER A 638 -6.71 -17.32 -10.81
N PHE A 639 -7.37 -16.16 -10.70
CA PHE A 639 -7.12 -15.02 -11.59
C PHE A 639 -5.66 -14.54 -11.57
N HIS A 640 -4.93 -14.79 -10.47
CA HIS A 640 -3.52 -14.43 -10.37
C HIS A 640 -2.64 -15.29 -11.26
N ASP A 641 -2.92 -16.58 -11.39
CA ASP A 641 -2.14 -17.50 -12.22
C ASP A 641 -2.27 -17.13 -13.71
N THR A 642 -3.48 -16.78 -14.17
CA THR A 642 -3.69 -16.28 -15.54
C THR A 642 -2.91 -14.99 -15.80
N LEU A 643 -2.82 -14.09 -14.82
CA LEU A 643 -2.06 -12.86 -14.93
C LEU A 643 -0.54 -13.09 -14.90
N ASP A 644 -0.07 -14.04 -14.09
CA ASP A 644 1.33 -14.47 -14.05
C ASP A 644 1.73 -15.06 -15.41
N TYR A 645 0.90 -15.94 -15.98
CA TYR A 645 1.13 -16.51 -17.30
C TYR A 645 1.17 -15.47 -18.42
N LEU A 646 0.20 -14.53 -18.44
CA LEU A 646 0.20 -13.40 -19.39
C LEU A 646 1.50 -12.59 -19.31
N HIS A 647 1.95 -12.29 -18.10
CA HIS A 647 3.17 -11.55 -17.86
C HIS A 647 4.40 -12.31 -18.35
N ASP A 648 4.50 -13.60 -18.06
CA ASP A 648 5.62 -14.45 -18.48
C ASP A 648 5.72 -14.56 -20.01
N VAL A 649 4.59 -14.66 -20.72
CA VAL A 649 4.59 -14.66 -22.19
C VAL A 649 5.10 -13.33 -22.75
N VAL A 650 4.69 -12.20 -22.17
CA VAL A 650 5.20 -10.88 -22.60
C VAL A 650 6.70 -10.78 -22.35
N LEU A 651 7.19 -11.18 -21.16
CA LEU A 651 8.61 -11.16 -20.84
C LEU A 651 9.43 -12.03 -21.78
N LYS A 652 8.97 -13.25 -22.06
CA LYS A 652 9.62 -14.15 -23.01
C LYS A 652 9.70 -13.54 -24.41
N ARG A 653 8.65 -12.87 -24.86
CA ARG A 653 8.66 -12.21 -26.18
C ARG A 653 9.63 -11.03 -26.23
N ILE A 654 9.75 -10.28 -25.14
CA ILE A 654 10.75 -9.21 -24.99
C ILE A 654 12.16 -9.81 -25.02
N GLU A 655 12.37 -10.95 -24.35
CA GLU A 655 13.65 -11.67 -24.32
C GLU A 655 14.08 -12.14 -25.71
N GLU A 656 13.19 -12.76 -26.49
CA GLU A 656 13.46 -13.21 -27.86
C GLU A 656 13.98 -12.08 -28.76
N VAL A 657 13.34 -10.91 -28.70
CA VAL A 657 13.73 -9.73 -29.48
C VAL A 657 15.05 -9.15 -28.96
N PHE A 658 15.24 -9.14 -27.64
CA PHE A 658 16.46 -8.65 -27.01
C PHE A 658 17.70 -9.51 -27.35
N VAL A 659 17.54 -10.83 -27.35
CA VAL A 659 18.60 -11.79 -27.75
C VAL A 659 18.91 -11.68 -29.24
N SER A 660 17.88 -11.54 -30.09
CA SER A 660 18.05 -11.39 -31.55
C SER A 660 18.83 -10.12 -31.91
N ASN A 661 18.55 -9.00 -31.23
CA ASN A 661 19.29 -7.75 -31.42
C ASN A 661 20.75 -7.82 -30.95
N LYS A 662 21.05 -8.56 -29.87
CA LYS A 662 22.44 -8.83 -29.44
C LYS A 662 23.21 -9.67 -30.46
N ALA A 663 22.56 -10.64 -31.10
CA ALA A 663 23.19 -11.46 -32.14
C ALA A 663 23.43 -10.67 -33.45
N ALA A 664 22.59 -9.68 -33.77
CA ALA A 664 22.75 -8.81 -34.93
C ALA A 664 23.85 -7.74 -34.75
N GLY A 665 24.06 -7.24 -33.52
CA GLY A 665 25.09 -6.25 -33.21
C GLY A 665 26.51 -6.81 -32.99
N ALA A 666 26.70 -8.13 -33.06
CA ALA A 666 27.98 -8.81 -32.93
C ALA A 666 28.56 -9.30 -34.27
N LYS A 667 28.01 -8.86 -35.40
CA LYS A 667 28.49 -9.13 -36.75
C LYS A 667 29.20 -7.94 -37.36
#